data_AF-A0A5C5V5U9-F1
#
_entry.id   AF-A0A5C5V5U9-F1
#
_cell.length_a   1.000
_cell.length_b   1.000
_cell.length_c   1.000
_cell.angle_alpha   90.00
_cell.angle_beta   90.00
_cell.angle_gamma   90.00
#
_symmetry.space_group_name_H-M   'P 1'
#
loop_
_entity.id
_entity.type
_entity.pdbx_description
1 polymer ?
#
loop_
_entity_poly.entity_id
_entity_poly.type
_entity_poly.pdbx_seq_one_letter_code
_entity_poly.pdbx_strand_id
1 'polypeptide(L)'
;MPPADDPKSFGTLQRLIQAWLDGDISADEMSRLSGMLRESRSARDVFLNAMQIDAELFWRYSAQPEVNTLLSIADDGVAHPLASLTEDQLAIWGDPGFQAVFGQLQGQEQSVHAWMQVYPRIRASVFLCIEDYDAAEGVVGEICKRVNQGRQRPETGLDVTAAKVTRQTLAQQLRSRSGSEARTCLQLVDVLMQADEPCDPAPVYESIESFVPHHVPADVLQMLSLRYLLEAPCEKIAESLGLAPQATYDRLARSRMFVWNLCVQQLDQAMPDDAEAYLSLANGLFDRPQTSHPPARRLARWLQAGPQNRQCFRTFCMLHESLYRQLSLGVLFDELSERKDAAFRRVVETAVDEFEARSRVASHGRSQTRKGVPSVAAIGWGAATAATLLLALTLYFWNGRAEVARTETPSPPPVPTHTPSATPDEPVPPPAPEVAPPPVVGVVSVALGLSADERAPLIKGEPIRKHDRITLDHGFVQLGTTSGGVWVLEAPVAAVIEGENQIYLETGRIVGRNAGHETALVVRTPTTSVYDLGTEFGVSVDADASTLVAVYEGAVELKAAKESDAGLRPPAVSVSAGFQTAVSTDAVAGGKVVPLPHDRGFVRPDELQLRQQAVDGSDDAAEMVAFYELLRIDGLLAYQGFHNATNGESYTIGLAQPGIRPQGSFAFGPKLAKNGAAFGLFDSLSIRDRRAVYLDLDVADGSRLAQAGLLGPDGKVGQRNGEVWISWRSRCDVPADEQLLWAGMSLMFGDERNKQEPLFMGEPASLTSFGIHSNIRKNSSESRIELDIDPSTPGVQPLPRDSLPHTLVACVEIRASGQATAKAWCDVEAAQLASTPPHASFDFDTFQFDRLRFEVASENRSAGCSFDEVIVAASLQSLEAAEEALATAAIPTTAH
;
A
#
# COMPACT_ATOMS: atom_id res chain seq x y z
N MET A 1 19.04 8.40 -34.06
CA MET A 1 18.65 8.46 -35.50
C MET A 1 19.66 7.65 -36.32
N PRO A 2 19.25 6.55 -36.98
CA PRO A 2 20.04 5.91 -38.04
C PRO A 2 19.86 6.67 -39.38
N PRO A 3 20.75 6.46 -40.37
CA PRO A 3 20.87 7.32 -41.55
C PRO A 3 19.75 7.13 -42.58
N ALA A 4 19.54 8.20 -43.35
CA ALA A 4 18.46 8.39 -44.31
C ALA A 4 18.44 7.35 -45.45
N ASP A 5 17.52 6.39 -45.36
CA ASP A 5 16.85 5.85 -46.54
C ASP A 5 15.83 6.90 -47.03
N ASP A 6 15.76 7.07 -48.35
CA ASP A 6 14.97 8.06 -49.11
C ASP A 6 13.85 8.76 -48.30
N PRO A 7 13.88 10.10 -48.08
CA PRO A 7 12.88 10.80 -47.27
C PRO A 7 11.44 10.58 -47.74
N LYS A 8 11.23 10.23 -49.03
CA LYS A 8 9.91 9.81 -49.53
C LYS A 8 9.51 8.41 -49.04
N SER A 9 10.46 7.49 -48.92
CA SER A 9 10.28 6.14 -48.37
C SER A 9 9.97 6.20 -46.86
N PHE A 10 10.69 7.05 -46.10
CA PHE A 10 10.42 7.23 -44.68
C PHE A 10 9.03 7.85 -44.41
N GLY A 11 8.67 8.91 -45.14
CA GLY A 11 7.31 9.49 -45.04
C GLY A 11 6.21 8.53 -45.49
N THR A 12 6.51 7.66 -46.48
CA THR A 12 5.58 6.61 -46.91
C THR A 12 5.43 5.53 -45.84
N LEU A 13 6.53 5.11 -45.20
CA LEU A 13 6.53 4.14 -44.11
C LEU A 13 5.70 4.65 -42.93
N GLN A 14 5.94 5.88 -42.47
CA GLN A 14 5.18 6.47 -41.35
C GLN A 14 3.69 6.53 -41.65
N ARG A 15 3.30 6.93 -42.88
CA ARG A 15 1.90 6.97 -43.28
C ARG A 15 1.26 5.58 -43.30
N LEU A 16 1.99 4.55 -43.74
CA LEU A 16 1.50 3.17 -43.74
C LEU A 16 1.40 2.59 -42.32
N ILE A 17 2.34 2.94 -41.44
CA ILE A 17 2.29 2.57 -40.02
C ILE A 17 1.08 3.23 -39.34
N GLN A 18 0.86 4.52 -39.60
CA GLN A 18 -0.29 5.24 -39.05
C GLN A 18 -1.61 4.63 -39.53
N ALA A 19 -1.76 4.37 -40.83
CA ALA A 19 -2.95 3.72 -41.36
C ALA A 19 -3.17 2.31 -40.77
N TRP A 20 -2.10 1.60 -40.43
CA TRP A 20 -2.18 0.30 -39.76
C TRP A 20 -2.67 0.44 -38.31
N LEU A 21 -2.13 1.42 -37.58
CA LEU A 21 -2.51 1.73 -36.20
C LEU A 21 -3.97 2.19 -36.10
N ASP A 22 -4.40 3.02 -37.05
CA ASP A 22 -5.77 3.55 -37.11
C ASP A 22 -6.80 2.49 -37.56
N GLY A 23 -6.36 1.29 -37.99
CA GLY A 23 -7.24 0.22 -38.48
C GLY A 23 -7.76 0.40 -39.91
N ASP A 24 -7.31 1.44 -40.62
CA ASP A 24 -7.82 1.86 -41.94
C ASP A 24 -6.91 1.47 -43.13
N ILE A 25 -5.91 0.61 -42.91
CA ILE A 25 -4.96 0.21 -43.95
C ILE A 25 -5.59 -0.71 -45.01
N SER A 26 -5.47 -0.35 -46.29
CA SER A 26 -5.96 -1.17 -47.39
C SER A 26 -5.08 -2.42 -47.65
N ALA A 27 -5.62 -3.44 -48.33
CA ALA A 27 -4.86 -4.67 -48.63
C ALA A 27 -3.59 -4.41 -49.46
N ASP A 28 -3.64 -3.48 -50.41
CA ASP A 28 -2.48 -3.07 -51.23
C ASP A 28 -1.43 -2.32 -50.39
N GLU A 29 -1.88 -1.51 -49.43
CA GLU A 29 -1.01 -0.78 -48.50
C GLU A 29 -0.39 -1.69 -47.45
N MET A 30 -1.12 -2.67 -46.93
CA MET A 30 -0.62 -3.70 -46.03
C MET A 30 0.45 -4.55 -46.72
N SER A 31 0.24 -4.89 -48.00
CA SER A 31 1.23 -5.62 -48.79
C SER A 31 2.52 -4.80 -49.00
N ARG A 32 2.39 -3.48 -49.23
CA ARG A 32 3.54 -2.55 -49.30
C ARG A 32 4.25 -2.40 -47.97
N LEU A 33 3.53 -2.21 -46.87
CA LEU A 33 4.09 -2.14 -45.52
C LEU A 33 4.85 -3.43 -45.20
N SER A 34 4.24 -4.58 -45.44
CA SER A 34 4.87 -5.89 -45.25
C SER A 34 6.13 -6.08 -46.10
N GLY A 35 6.14 -5.60 -47.34
CA GLY A 35 7.31 -5.58 -48.20
C GLY A 35 8.45 -4.74 -47.60
N MET A 36 8.15 -3.51 -47.18
CA MET A 36 9.13 -2.60 -46.58
C MET A 36 9.71 -3.15 -45.26
N LEU A 37 8.89 -3.79 -44.43
CA LEU A 37 9.33 -4.43 -43.18
C LEU A 37 10.17 -5.68 -43.41
N ARG A 38 9.97 -6.40 -44.52
CA ARG A 38 10.84 -7.55 -44.88
C ARG A 38 12.20 -7.08 -45.36
N GLU A 39 12.21 -6.06 -46.21
CA GLU A 39 13.40 -5.61 -46.94
C GLU A 39 14.33 -4.71 -46.12
N SER A 40 13.80 -3.91 -45.18
CA SER A 40 14.59 -2.96 -44.39
C SER A 40 14.53 -3.22 -42.89
N ARG A 41 15.72 -3.38 -42.28
CA ARG A 41 15.85 -3.47 -40.81
C ARG A 41 15.47 -2.14 -40.13
N SER A 42 15.86 -1.01 -40.71
CA SER A 42 15.50 0.31 -40.17
C SER A 42 13.98 0.54 -40.18
N ALA A 43 13.27 -0.01 -41.18
CA ALA A 43 11.82 0.05 -41.22
C ALA A 43 11.18 -0.77 -40.09
N ARG A 44 11.75 -1.94 -39.74
CA ARG A 44 11.31 -2.75 -38.60
C ARG A 44 11.53 -2.04 -37.27
N ASP A 45 12.67 -1.39 -37.08
CA ASP A 45 12.95 -0.67 -35.83
C ASP A 45 11.97 0.51 -35.63
N VAL A 46 11.60 1.21 -36.71
CA VAL A 46 10.59 2.29 -36.65
C VAL A 46 9.20 1.73 -36.38
N PHE A 47 8.83 0.61 -37.02
CA PHE A 47 7.57 -0.07 -36.78
C PHE A 47 7.45 -0.54 -35.32
N LEU A 48 8.46 -1.23 -34.80
CA LEU A 48 8.48 -1.72 -33.41
C LEU A 48 8.38 -0.58 -32.40
N ASN A 49 9.10 0.53 -32.61
CA ASN A 49 8.95 1.70 -31.75
C ASN A 49 7.54 2.30 -31.81
N ALA A 50 6.92 2.36 -32.98
CA ALA A 50 5.54 2.82 -33.11
C ALA A 50 4.54 1.87 -32.43
N MET A 51 4.74 0.55 -32.52
CA MET A 51 3.94 -0.45 -31.80
C MET A 51 4.10 -0.36 -30.30
N GLN A 52 5.33 -0.09 -29.84
CA GLN A 52 5.61 0.03 -28.42
C GLN A 52 4.97 1.29 -27.83
N ILE A 53 5.04 2.42 -28.56
CA ILE A 53 4.33 3.64 -28.20
C ILE A 53 2.81 3.41 -28.21
N ASP A 54 2.26 2.76 -29.23
CA ASP A 54 0.83 2.45 -29.30
C ASP A 54 0.38 1.51 -28.18
N ALA A 55 1.15 0.48 -27.86
CA ALA A 55 0.88 -0.42 -26.75
C ALA A 55 0.99 0.29 -25.39
N GLU A 56 1.97 1.19 -25.21
CA GLU A 56 2.09 2.01 -24.00
C GLU A 56 0.96 3.03 -23.88
N LEU A 57 0.54 3.65 -24.98
CA LEU A 57 -0.62 4.55 -25.02
C LEU A 57 -1.91 3.78 -24.76
N PHE A 58 -2.11 2.63 -25.40
CA PHE A 58 -3.24 1.76 -25.16
C PHE A 58 -3.24 1.26 -23.71
N TRP A 59 -2.10 0.92 -23.13
CA TRP A 59 -2.02 0.52 -21.73
C TRP A 59 -2.33 1.70 -20.79
N ARG A 60 -1.69 2.86 -20.99
CA ARG A 60 -1.93 4.09 -20.21
C ARG A 60 -3.35 4.62 -20.33
N TYR A 61 -4.01 4.44 -21.47
CA TYR A 61 -5.35 4.94 -21.76
C TYR A 61 -6.42 3.85 -21.92
N SER A 62 -6.12 2.58 -21.59
CA SER A 62 -7.11 1.49 -21.61
C SER A 62 -8.22 1.64 -20.56
N ALA A 63 -8.06 2.59 -19.64
CA ALA A 63 -9.10 3.11 -18.74
C ALA A 63 -10.03 4.16 -19.39
N GLN A 64 -9.89 4.49 -20.68
CA GLN A 64 -10.75 5.46 -21.38
C GLN A 64 -12.21 5.05 -21.73
N PRO A 65 -12.80 3.88 -21.40
CA PRO A 65 -14.25 3.75 -21.47
C PRO A 65 -14.97 4.84 -20.64
N GLU A 66 -14.32 5.33 -19.59
CA GLU A 66 -14.80 6.43 -18.74
C GLU A 66 -14.70 7.80 -19.45
N VAL A 67 -13.63 8.03 -20.22
CA VAL A 67 -13.41 9.27 -20.98
C VAL A 67 -14.31 9.35 -22.23
N ASN A 68 -14.57 8.23 -22.91
CA ASN A 68 -15.57 8.20 -23.99
C ASN A 68 -16.99 8.40 -23.44
N THR A 69 -17.28 7.97 -22.22
CA THR A 69 -18.55 8.26 -21.54
C THR A 69 -18.64 9.76 -21.21
N LEU A 70 -17.54 10.38 -20.76
CA LEU A 70 -17.41 11.82 -20.48
C LEU A 70 -17.48 12.71 -21.73
N LEU A 71 -16.95 12.25 -22.88
CA LEU A 71 -17.01 12.96 -24.16
C LEU A 71 -18.30 12.67 -24.95
N SER A 72 -19.04 11.61 -24.59
CA SER A 72 -20.35 11.28 -25.17
C SER A 72 -21.53 11.99 -24.51
N ILE A 73 -21.29 12.97 -23.62
CA ILE A 73 -22.35 13.86 -23.13
C ILE A 73 -22.90 14.60 -24.35
N ALA A 74 -23.95 14.03 -24.89
CA ALA A 74 -24.89 14.72 -25.74
C ALA A 74 -25.38 15.95 -24.94
N ASP A 75 -25.57 17.02 -25.69
CA ASP A 75 -26.03 18.32 -25.23
C ASP A 75 -27.44 18.20 -24.63
N ASP A 76 -27.55 17.75 -23.38
CA ASP A 76 -28.82 17.48 -22.70
C ASP A 76 -29.40 18.73 -22.02
N GLY A 77 -28.72 19.88 -22.10
CA GLY A 77 -29.23 21.16 -21.59
C GLY A 77 -29.50 21.19 -20.08
N VAL A 78 -28.96 20.24 -19.30
CA VAL A 78 -29.00 20.27 -17.83
C VAL A 78 -27.73 20.93 -17.32
N ALA A 79 -27.86 22.10 -16.69
CA ALA A 79 -26.75 22.78 -16.05
C ALA A 79 -26.21 21.93 -14.89
N HIS A 80 -25.00 21.39 -15.04
CA HIS A 80 -24.27 20.73 -13.98
C HIS A 80 -23.73 21.77 -12.97
N PRO A 81 -23.79 21.52 -11.64
CA PRO A 81 -23.22 22.41 -10.63
C PRO A 81 -21.71 22.58 -10.84
N LEU A 82 -21.19 23.80 -10.72
CA LEU A 82 -19.78 24.11 -11.00
C LEU A 82 -18.80 23.34 -10.08
N ALA A 83 -19.25 22.97 -8.87
CA ALA A 83 -18.43 22.30 -7.86
C ALA A 83 -18.00 20.88 -8.27
N SER A 84 -18.82 20.14 -9.03
CA SER A 84 -18.50 18.78 -9.48
C SER A 84 -17.52 18.75 -10.67
N LEU A 85 -17.29 19.88 -11.33
CA LEU A 85 -16.30 20.00 -12.42
C LEU A 85 -14.89 20.30 -11.91
N THR A 86 -14.76 20.73 -10.65
CA THR A 86 -13.48 21.13 -10.01
C THR A 86 -12.96 20.12 -8.99
N GLU A 87 -13.65 18.99 -8.76
CA GLU A 87 -13.26 17.97 -7.76
C GLU A 87 -11.94 17.26 -8.12
N ASP A 88 -11.66 17.07 -9.42
CA ASP A 88 -10.46 16.36 -9.91
C ASP A 88 -9.25 17.26 -10.20
N GLN A 89 -9.38 18.59 -10.09
CA GLN A 89 -8.39 19.53 -10.67
C GLN A 89 -7.48 20.23 -9.66
N LEU A 90 -7.65 20.00 -8.36
CA LEU A 90 -6.85 20.66 -7.32
C LEU A 90 -5.94 19.66 -6.62
N ALA A 91 -4.61 19.83 -6.71
CA ALA A 91 -3.58 19.08 -5.96
C ALA A 91 -3.70 19.13 -4.42
N ILE A 92 -4.77 19.75 -3.90
CA ILE A 92 -5.13 19.86 -2.48
C ILE A 92 -6.19 18.83 -2.08
N TRP A 93 -6.82 18.14 -3.05
CA TRP A 93 -7.91 17.21 -2.77
C TRP A 93 -7.50 16.07 -1.84
N GLY A 94 -6.28 15.55 -1.96
CA GLY A 94 -5.73 14.52 -1.07
C GLY A 94 -5.33 15.02 0.33
N ASP A 95 -5.45 16.32 0.62
CA ASP A 95 -5.02 16.88 1.90
C ASP A 95 -6.03 16.55 3.03
N PRO A 96 -5.60 15.84 4.10
CA PRO A 96 -6.48 15.47 5.21
C PRO A 96 -7.16 16.68 5.88
N GLY A 97 -6.46 17.83 5.95
CA GLY A 97 -6.98 19.06 6.51
C GLY A 97 -8.08 19.69 5.65
N PHE A 98 -7.97 19.57 4.32
CA PHE A 98 -9.01 20.00 3.38
C PHE A 98 -10.25 19.11 3.53
N GLN A 99 -10.06 17.79 3.48
CA GLN A 99 -11.14 16.80 3.53
C GLN A 99 -11.91 16.81 4.85
N ALA A 100 -11.23 17.05 5.97
CA ALA A 100 -11.86 17.12 7.30
C ALA A 100 -12.98 18.17 7.40
N VAL A 101 -12.88 19.27 6.64
CA VAL A 101 -13.93 20.29 6.58
C VAL A 101 -14.81 20.07 5.34
N PHE A 102 -14.23 19.73 4.18
CA PHE A 102 -14.94 19.52 2.93
C PHE A 102 -16.06 18.48 3.05
N GLY A 103 -15.82 17.33 3.68
CA GLY A 103 -16.83 16.29 3.88
C GLY A 103 -18.06 16.75 4.69
N GLN A 104 -17.90 17.78 5.52
CA GLN A 104 -19.00 18.39 6.32
C GLN A 104 -19.74 19.50 5.56
N LEU A 105 -19.25 19.91 4.38
CA LEU A 105 -19.84 20.94 3.53
C LEU A 105 -20.71 20.37 2.41
N GLN A 106 -20.70 19.05 2.20
CA GLN A 106 -21.46 18.38 1.15
C GLN A 106 -22.96 18.73 1.24
N GLY A 107 -23.53 19.19 0.11
CA GLY A 107 -24.90 19.69 0.02
C GLY A 107 -25.07 21.20 0.27
N GLN A 108 -23.99 21.96 0.55
CA GLN A 108 -24.02 23.41 0.73
C GLN A 108 -23.06 24.12 -0.24
N GLU A 109 -23.47 24.25 -1.50
CA GLU A 109 -22.64 24.74 -2.62
C GLU A 109 -21.88 26.04 -2.33
N GLN A 110 -22.55 27.03 -1.72
CA GLN A 110 -21.89 28.30 -1.35
C GLN A 110 -20.78 28.12 -0.30
N SER A 111 -20.94 27.17 0.62
CA SER A 111 -19.93 26.88 1.64
C SER A 111 -18.79 26.03 1.08
N VAL A 112 -19.08 25.12 0.15
CA VAL A 112 -18.08 24.35 -0.59
C VAL A 112 -17.19 25.29 -1.40
N HIS A 113 -17.79 26.17 -2.20
CA HIS A 113 -17.06 27.17 -2.96
C HIS A 113 -16.25 28.10 -2.03
N ALA A 114 -16.84 28.57 -0.92
CA ALA A 114 -16.10 29.37 0.05
C ALA A 114 -14.91 28.61 0.66
N TRP A 115 -15.03 27.31 0.92
CA TRP A 115 -13.95 26.49 1.45
C TRP A 115 -12.79 26.30 0.46
N MET A 116 -13.12 26.02 -0.81
CA MET A 116 -12.13 25.93 -1.89
C MET A 116 -11.30 27.21 -2.01
N GLN A 117 -11.92 28.37 -1.74
CA GLN A 117 -11.25 29.67 -1.79
C GLN A 117 -10.44 30.00 -0.51
N VAL A 118 -10.91 29.54 0.64
CA VAL A 118 -10.35 29.90 1.95
C VAL A 118 -9.21 28.97 2.36
N TYR A 119 -9.31 27.69 2.06
CA TYR A 119 -8.33 26.70 2.49
C TYR A 119 -6.90 26.97 1.98
N PRO A 120 -6.68 27.29 0.69
CA PRO A 120 -5.35 27.67 0.21
C PRO A 120 -4.78 28.91 0.92
N ARG A 121 -5.64 29.85 1.35
CA ARG A 121 -5.22 31.04 2.12
C ARG A 121 -4.78 30.67 3.53
N ILE A 122 -5.43 29.69 4.15
CA ILE A 122 -5.01 29.13 5.44
C ILE A 122 -3.60 28.56 5.30
N ARG A 123 -3.39 27.67 4.33
CA ARG A 123 -2.09 27.04 4.10
C ARG A 123 -1.00 28.08 3.84
N ALA A 124 -1.21 28.98 2.87
CA ALA A 124 -0.28 30.07 2.58
C ALA A 124 0.04 30.94 3.83
N SER A 125 -0.94 31.19 4.69
CA SER A 125 -0.74 31.95 5.95
C SER A 125 0.11 31.19 6.96
N VAL A 126 -0.08 29.87 7.07
CA VAL A 126 0.69 29.02 7.99
C VAL A 126 2.14 28.88 7.52
N PHE A 127 2.35 28.55 6.24
CA PHE A 127 3.67 28.37 5.64
C PHE A 127 4.47 29.67 5.50
N LEU A 128 3.80 30.84 5.45
CA LEU A 128 4.48 32.14 5.62
C LEU A 128 5.07 32.30 7.03
N CYS A 129 4.41 31.74 8.04
CA CYS A 129 4.75 31.96 9.45
C CYS A 129 5.64 30.87 10.02
N ILE A 130 5.49 29.62 9.60
CA ILE A 130 6.15 28.44 10.16
C ILE A 130 7.09 27.86 9.11
N GLU A 131 8.36 27.64 9.46
CA GLU A 131 9.40 27.22 8.51
C GLU A 131 9.48 25.71 8.34
N ASP A 132 9.24 24.98 9.43
CA ASP A 132 9.27 23.52 9.52
C ASP A 132 7.96 22.95 8.97
N TYR A 133 8.07 22.04 7.99
CA TYR A 133 6.91 21.51 7.28
C TYR A 133 5.97 20.75 8.20
N ASP A 134 6.48 19.83 9.02
CA ASP A 134 5.67 19.02 9.94
C ASP A 134 4.92 19.89 10.96
N ALA A 135 5.60 20.90 11.52
CA ALA A 135 4.97 21.86 12.42
C ALA A 135 3.92 22.72 11.71
N ALA A 136 4.15 23.08 10.44
CA ALA A 136 3.18 23.81 9.63
C ALA A 136 1.92 22.96 9.37
N GLU A 137 2.09 21.70 8.94
CA GLU A 137 0.99 20.75 8.72
C GLU A 137 0.18 20.51 10.00
N GLY A 138 0.85 20.30 11.14
CA GLY A 138 0.16 20.17 12.42
C GLY A 138 -0.69 21.39 12.79
N VAL A 139 -0.24 22.59 12.41
CA VAL A 139 -0.98 23.85 12.63
C VAL A 139 -2.13 24.01 11.64
N VAL A 140 -1.98 23.59 10.38
CA VAL A 140 -3.08 23.54 9.40
C VAL A 140 -4.19 22.61 9.90
N GLY A 141 -3.84 21.39 10.34
CA GLY A 141 -4.80 20.43 10.91
C GLY A 141 -5.56 20.98 12.12
N GLU A 142 -4.87 21.64 13.05
CA GLU A 142 -5.51 22.28 14.21
C GLU A 142 -6.44 23.43 13.80
N ILE A 143 -6.07 24.23 12.80
CA ILE A 143 -6.95 25.28 12.26
C ILE A 143 -8.20 24.65 11.65
N CYS A 144 -8.09 23.63 10.80
CA CYS A 144 -9.22 22.96 10.17
C CYS A 144 -10.18 22.35 11.19
N LYS A 145 -9.64 21.67 12.22
CA LYS A 145 -10.41 21.12 13.33
C LYS A 145 -11.20 22.21 14.07
N ARG A 146 -10.55 23.34 14.36
CA ARG A 146 -11.19 24.48 15.05
C ARG A 146 -12.19 25.23 14.17
N VAL A 147 -11.96 25.33 12.86
CA VAL A 147 -12.93 25.88 11.90
C VAL A 147 -14.18 25.01 11.86
N ASN A 148 -14.01 23.69 11.82
CA ASN A 148 -15.12 22.74 11.86
C ASN A 148 -15.94 22.87 13.17
N GLN A 149 -15.26 22.94 14.32
CA GLN A 149 -15.92 23.14 15.63
C GLN A 149 -16.63 24.50 15.77
N GLY A 150 -16.05 25.57 15.21
CA GLY A 150 -16.60 26.92 15.27
C GLY A 150 -17.88 27.12 14.44
N ARG A 151 -18.13 26.24 13.47
CA ARG A 151 -19.27 26.26 12.55
C ARG A 151 -20.63 25.94 13.21
N GLN A 152 -20.61 25.43 14.45
CA GLN A 152 -21.83 25.18 15.23
C GLN A 152 -22.57 26.48 15.65
N ARG A 153 -22.01 27.66 15.37
CA ARG A 153 -22.69 28.96 15.57
C ARG A 153 -23.18 29.49 14.21
N PRO A 154 -24.50 29.52 13.95
CA PRO A 154 -25.07 29.77 12.63
C PRO A 154 -24.94 31.22 12.11
N GLU A 155 -24.37 32.15 12.88
CA GLU A 155 -24.41 33.58 12.58
C GLU A 155 -23.15 34.14 11.90
N THR A 156 -22.07 33.35 11.73
CA THR A 156 -20.81 33.82 11.13
C THR A 156 -20.40 33.01 9.90
N GLY A 157 -20.12 33.69 8.79
CA GLY A 157 -19.63 33.08 7.54
C GLY A 157 -18.35 32.24 7.72
N LEU A 158 -18.15 31.26 6.83
CA LEU A 158 -17.03 30.33 6.87
C LEU A 158 -15.67 31.04 6.73
N ASP A 159 -15.61 32.02 5.85
CA ASP A 159 -14.47 32.93 5.62
C ASP A 159 -14.07 33.70 6.89
N VAL A 160 -15.04 34.32 7.56
CA VAL A 160 -14.82 35.08 8.80
C VAL A 160 -14.35 34.16 9.92
N THR A 161 -14.95 32.98 10.02
CA THR A 161 -14.59 31.96 11.02
C THR A 161 -13.16 31.47 10.79
N ALA A 162 -12.81 31.12 9.55
CA ALA A 162 -11.48 30.70 9.17
C ALA A 162 -10.43 31.78 9.43
N ALA A 163 -10.66 33.02 9.00
CA ALA A 163 -9.75 34.13 9.24
C ALA A 163 -9.47 34.33 10.75
N LYS A 164 -10.53 34.29 11.57
CA LYS A 164 -10.41 34.41 13.02
C LYS A 164 -9.62 33.27 13.65
N VAL A 165 -9.93 32.02 13.28
CA VAL A 165 -9.26 30.83 13.83
C VAL A 165 -7.79 30.82 13.42
N THR A 166 -7.49 30.99 12.13
CA THR A 166 -6.12 31.05 11.60
C THR A 166 -5.29 32.09 12.35
N ARG A 167 -5.82 33.31 12.49
CA ARG A 167 -5.14 34.40 13.20
C ARG A 167 -4.89 34.06 14.67
N GLN A 168 -5.86 33.47 15.36
CA GLN A 168 -5.72 33.10 16.78
C GLN A 168 -4.69 31.97 16.98
N THR A 169 -4.73 30.94 16.14
CA THR A 169 -3.79 29.82 16.22
C THR A 169 -2.37 30.29 15.93
N LEU A 170 -2.16 31.08 14.87
CA LEU A 170 -0.84 31.63 14.57
C LEU A 170 -0.34 32.61 15.63
N ALA A 171 -1.23 33.43 16.22
CA ALA A 171 -0.84 34.30 17.33
C ALA A 171 -0.37 33.51 18.57
N GLN A 172 -0.89 32.29 18.78
CA GLN A 172 -0.43 31.39 19.84
C GLN A 172 0.93 30.78 19.51
N GLN A 173 1.14 30.33 18.27
CA GLN A 173 2.40 29.74 17.83
C GLN A 173 3.56 30.76 17.81
N LEU A 174 3.25 32.02 17.50
CA LEU A 174 4.26 33.10 17.39
C LEU A 174 4.63 33.75 18.74
N ARG A 175 4.12 33.28 19.88
CA ARG A 175 4.38 33.89 21.21
C ARG A 175 5.85 33.85 21.63
N SER A 176 6.62 32.90 21.12
CA SER A 176 8.06 32.75 21.39
C SER A 176 8.94 33.71 20.58
N ARG A 177 8.38 34.43 19.60
CA ARG A 177 9.13 35.34 18.71
C ARG A 177 9.21 36.76 19.25
N SER A 178 10.08 37.58 18.66
CA SER A 178 10.14 39.01 18.97
C SER A 178 8.79 39.68 18.72
N GLY A 179 8.40 40.62 19.59
CA GLY A 179 7.10 41.27 19.51
C GLY A 179 6.87 42.08 18.22
N SER A 180 7.93 42.47 17.50
CA SER A 180 7.85 43.13 16.19
C SER A 180 7.64 42.16 15.02
N GLU A 181 8.34 41.02 15.00
CA GLU A 181 8.13 39.97 13.98
C GLU A 181 6.74 39.38 14.08
N ALA A 182 6.33 38.93 15.27
CA ALA A 182 5.03 38.30 15.47
C ALA A 182 3.87 39.22 15.03
N ARG A 183 3.96 40.51 15.35
CA ARG A 183 2.98 41.51 14.89
C ARG A 183 2.95 41.63 13.38
N THR A 184 4.11 41.60 12.73
CA THR A 184 4.18 41.79 11.28
C THR A 184 3.69 40.55 10.53
N CYS A 185 4.04 39.35 10.98
CA CYS A 185 3.47 38.10 10.44
C CYS A 185 1.94 38.11 10.55
N LEU A 186 1.39 38.48 11.72
CA LEU A 186 -0.07 38.54 11.89
C LEU A 186 -0.73 39.61 11.00
N GLN A 187 -0.07 40.73 10.74
CA GLN A 187 -0.57 41.73 9.77
C GLN A 187 -0.61 41.19 8.34
N LEU A 188 0.36 40.36 7.94
CA LEU A 188 0.37 39.73 6.61
C LEU A 188 -0.66 38.61 6.52
N VAL A 189 -0.88 37.84 7.60
CA VAL A 189 -1.98 36.86 7.69
C VAL A 189 -3.33 37.55 7.53
N ASP A 190 -3.52 38.71 8.18
CA ASP A 190 -4.74 39.51 8.03
C ASP A 190 -4.97 39.91 6.56
N VAL A 191 -3.90 40.22 5.80
CA VAL A 191 -3.97 40.50 4.35
C VAL A 191 -4.29 39.25 3.52
N LEU A 192 -3.66 38.11 3.81
CA LEU A 192 -3.89 36.85 3.08
C LEU A 192 -5.34 36.36 3.24
N MET A 193 -5.91 36.53 4.44
CA MET A 193 -7.26 36.07 4.79
C MET A 193 -8.39 37.07 4.43
N GLN A 194 -8.08 38.28 3.93
CA GLN A 194 -9.11 39.24 3.49
C GLN A 194 -9.96 38.70 2.34
N ALA A 195 -11.28 38.86 2.44
CA ALA A 195 -12.26 38.41 1.46
C ALA A 195 -12.46 39.37 0.27
N ASP A 196 -11.76 40.51 0.25
CA ASP A 196 -12.07 41.66 -0.60
C ASP A 196 -12.00 41.38 -2.12
N GLU A 197 -11.36 40.29 -2.57
CA GLU A 197 -11.27 39.91 -3.99
C GLU A 197 -11.28 38.39 -4.24
N PRO A 198 -11.99 37.92 -5.28
CA PRO A 198 -11.96 36.53 -5.72
C PRO A 198 -10.62 36.24 -6.40
N CYS A 199 -9.70 35.66 -5.64
CA CYS A 199 -8.50 35.03 -6.19
C CYS A 199 -8.81 33.55 -6.35
N ASP A 200 -9.12 33.11 -7.56
CA ASP A 200 -9.34 31.69 -7.84
C ASP A 200 -8.01 30.93 -7.71
N PRO A 201 -7.88 30.02 -6.71
CA PRO A 201 -6.64 29.30 -6.51
C PRO A 201 -6.44 28.18 -7.54
N ALA A 202 -7.49 27.68 -8.21
CA ALA A 202 -7.39 26.54 -9.10
C ALA A 202 -6.42 26.75 -10.27
N PRO A 203 -6.51 27.85 -11.04
CA PRO A 203 -5.55 28.10 -12.13
C PRO A 203 -4.10 28.24 -11.64
N VAL A 204 -3.90 28.71 -10.39
CA VAL A 204 -2.56 28.86 -9.80
C VAL A 204 -1.94 27.50 -9.53
N TYR A 205 -2.68 26.59 -8.89
CA TYR A 205 -2.16 25.25 -8.58
C TYR A 205 -1.99 24.39 -9.84
N GLU A 206 -2.96 24.41 -10.75
CA GLU A 206 -2.90 23.70 -12.03
C GLU A 206 -1.68 24.13 -12.86
N SER A 207 -1.43 25.44 -12.92
CA SER A 207 -0.24 25.98 -13.60
C SER A 207 1.05 25.49 -12.92
N ILE A 208 1.13 25.54 -11.59
CA ILE A 208 2.36 25.12 -10.91
C ILE A 208 2.63 23.63 -11.12
N GLU A 209 1.61 22.78 -11.01
CA GLU A 209 1.71 21.34 -11.26
C GLU A 209 2.14 21.04 -12.70
N SER A 210 1.54 21.72 -13.67
CA SER A 210 1.89 21.56 -15.09
C SER A 210 3.35 21.94 -15.42
N PHE A 211 3.97 22.82 -14.63
CA PHE A 211 5.30 23.36 -14.91
C PHE A 211 6.40 22.88 -13.95
N VAL A 212 6.07 22.43 -12.74
CA VAL A 212 7.04 22.00 -11.71
C VAL A 212 6.78 20.53 -11.36
N PRO A 213 7.77 19.63 -11.52
CA PRO A 213 9.17 19.89 -11.90
C PRO A 213 9.42 19.96 -13.42
N HIS A 214 8.43 19.61 -14.25
CA HIS A 214 8.57 19.29 -15.68
C HIS A 214 9.38 20.29 -16.52
N HIS A 215 9.15 21.59 -16.31
CA HIS A 215 9.70 22.66 -17.12
C HIS A 215 10.76 23.51 -16.38
N VAL A 216 11.13 23.10 -15.16
CA VAL A 216 12.13 23.81 -14.35
C VAL A 216 13.55 23.35 -14.72
N PRO A 217 14.49 24.28 -15.01
CA PRO A 217 15.90 23.95 -15.23
C PRO A 217 16.54 23.27 -14.02
N ALA A 218 17.49 22.37 -14.26
CA ALA A 218 18.10 21.56 -13.20
C ALA A 218 18.76 22.41 -12.09
N ASP A 219 19.40 23.53 -12.41
CA ASP A 219 20.06 24.38 -11.41
C ASP A 219 19.07 25.17 -10.54
N VAL A 220 17.91 25.54 -11.10
CA VAL A 220 16.79 26.12 -10.37
C VAL A 220 16.16 25.06 -9.47
N LEU A 221 15.92 23.87 -10.02
CA LEU A 221 15.35 22.74 -9.30
C LEU A 221 16.23 22.30 -8.14
N GLN A 222 17.55 22.23 -8.32
CA GLN A 222 18.50 21.90 -7.26
C GLN A 222 18.34 22.82 -6.04
N MET A 223 18.27 24.13 -6.28
CA MET A 223 18.08 25.13 -5.21
C MET A 223 16.74 24.94 -4.50
N LEU A 224 15.68 24.68 -5.26
CA LEU A 224 14.35 24.50 -4.69
C LEU A 224 14.24 23.16 -3.94
N SER A 225 14.75 22.05 -4.47
CA SER A 225 14.78 20.75 -3.80
C SER A 225 15.55 20.81 -2.48
N LEU A 226 16.73 21.45 -2.45
CA LEU A 226 17.46 21.62 -1.19
C LEU A 226 16.64 22.39 -0.14
N ARG A 227 15.87 23.41 -0.55
CA ARG A 227 15.07 24.23 0.36
C ARG A 227 13.74 23.59 0.77
N TYR A 228 13.07 22.88 -0.14
CA TYR A 228 11.68 22.42 0.02
C TYR A 228 11.57 20.92 0.24
N LEU A 229 12.28 20.10 -0.53
CA LEU A 229 12.32 18.64 -0.34
C LEU A 229 13.15 18.27 0.90
N LEU A 230 14.31 18.90 1.05
CA LEU A 230 15.23 18.61 2.16
C LEU A 230 15.08 19.58 3.32
N GLU A 231 14.18 20.58 3.23
CA GLU A 231 13.94 21.58 4.26
C GLU A 231 15.21 22.22 4.83
N ALA A 232 16.23 22.39 3.97
CA ALA A 232 17.53 22.88 4.43
C ALA A 232 17.45 24.39 4.71
N PRO A 233 17.91 24.86 5.88
CA PRO A 233 18.09 26.29 6.11
C PRO A 233 19.16 26.84 5.17
N CYS A 234 19.07 28.14 4.85
CA CYS A 234 19.95 28.77 3.85
C CYS A 234 21.43 28.66 4.18
N GLU A 235 21.80 28.61 5.46
CA GLU A 235 23.18 28.39 5.90
C GLU A 235 23.69 27.00 5.49
N LYS A 236 22.87 25.96 5.65
CA LYS A 236 23.24 24.60 5.21
C LYS A 236 23.28 24.47 3.69
N ILE A 237 22.39 25.16 2.99
CA ILE A 237 22.42 25.21 1.52
C ILE A 237 23.71 25.91 1.05
N ALA A 238 24.07 27.01 1.71
CA ALA A 238 25.30 27.74 1.44
C ALA A 238 26.54 26.85 1.66
N GLU A 239 26.56 26.07 2.73
CA GLU A 239 27.62 25.10 3.02
C GLU A 239 27.68 23.98 1.96
N SER A 240 26.56 23.34 1.63
CA SER A 240 26.49 22.24 0.65
C SER A 240 26.96 22.70 -0.75
N LEU A 241 26.61 23.92 -1.14
CA LEU A 241 26.95 24.46 -2.47
C LEU A 241 28.23 25.31 -2.50
N GLY A 242 28.92 25.50 -1.37
CA GLY A 242 30.11 26.35 -1.27
C GLY A 242 29.84 27.84 -1.60
N LEU A 243 28.64 28.32 -1.31
CA LEU A 243 28.20 29.71 -1.56
C LEU A 243 28.27 30.55 -0.28
N ALA A 244 28.33 31.87 -0.44
CA ALA A 244 28.11 32.78 0.68
C ALA A 244 26.61 32.80 1.07
N PRO A 245 26.23 32.93 2.35
CA PRO A 245 24.82 32.93 2.78
C PRO A 245 23.94 33.93 2.00
N GLN A 246 24.43 35.15 1.78
CA GLN A 246 23.71 36.16 0.99
C GLN A 246 23.48 35.73 -0.47
N ALA A 247 24.48 35.07 -1.09
CA ALA A 247 24.35 34.58 -2.46
C ALA A 247 23.32 33.44 -2.55
N THR A 248 23.19 32.63 -1.50
CA THR A 248 22.15 31.60 -1.38
C THR A 248 20.75 32.22 -1.30
N TYR A 249 20.55 33.23 -0.44
CA TYR A 249 19.29 33.97 -0.37
C TYR A 249 18.91 34.58 -1.72
N ASP A 250 19.85 35.26 -2.38
CA ASP A 250 19.60 35.88 -3.68
C ASP A 250 19.28 34.83 -4.76
N ARG A 251 19.91 33.65 -4.70
CA ARG A 251 19.69 32.57 -5.66
C ARG A 251 18.33 31.89 -5.43
N LEU A 252 17.93 31.64 -4.19
CA LEU A 252 16.59 31.13 -3.88
C LEU A 252 15.49 32.10 -4.30
N ALA A 253 15.69 33.40 -4.03
CA ALA A 253 14.75 34.43 -4.46
C ALA A 253 14.60 34.44 -6.00
N ARG A 254 15.72 34.38 -6.75
CA ARG A 254 15.69 34.25 -8.21
C ARG A 254 15.03 32.97 -8.68
N SER A 255 15.28 31.83 -8.02
CA SER A 255 14.63 30.56 -8.36
C SER A 255 13.11 30.61 -8.21
N ARG A 256 12.59 31.21 -7.13
CA ARG A 256 11.13 31.39 -6.97
C ARG A 256 10.56 32.39 -7.97
N MET A 257 11.29 33.46 -8.27
CA MET A 257 10.88 34.41 -9.32
C MET A 257 10.89 33.78 -10.72
N PHE A 258 11.79 32.83 -10.97
CA PHE A 258 11.78 32.04 -12.20
C PHE A 258 10.50 31.21 -12.31
N VAL A 259 10.15 30.45 -11.27
CA VAL A 259 8.91 29.66 -11.23
C VAL A 259 7.68 30.56 -11.34
N TRP A 260 7.69 31.71 -10.66
CA TRP A 260 6.64 32.71 -10.80
C TRP A 260 6.45 33.17 -12.25
N ASN A 261 7.53 33.52 -12.94
CA ASN A 261 7.44 33.96 -14.33
C ASN A 261 7.02 32.83 -15.28
N LEU A 262 7.39 31.58 -14.96
CA LEU A 262 7.01 30.41 -15.73
C LEU A 262 5.51 30.10 -15.60
N CYS A 263 4.98 30.11 -14.38
CA CYS A 263 3.61 29.70 -14.08
C CYS A 263 2.61 30.85 -14.14
N VAL A 264 2.90 31.97 -13.46
CA VAL A 264 1.90 33.01 -13.18
C VAL A 264 1.75 34.03 -14.31
N GLN A 265 2.77 34.26 -15.15
CA GLN A 265 2.59 35.08 -16.37
C GLN A 265 1.63 34.44 -17.38
N GLN A 266 1.43 33.13 -17.32
CA GLN A 266 0.47 32.42 -18.18
C GLN A 266 -0.99 32.62 -17.72
N LEU A 267 -1.22 33.17 -16.52
CA LEU A 267 -2.56 33.35 -15.92
C LEU A 267 -3.20 34.71 -16.26
N ASP A 268 -2.64 35.46 -17.21
CA ASP A 268 -3.07 36.81 -17.64
C ASP A 268 -3.24 37.81 -16.47
N GLN A 269 -2.53 37.59 -15.36
CA GLN A 269 -2.53 38.48 -14.21
C GLN A 269 -1.53 39.62 -14.44
N ALA A 270 -2.03 40.85 -14.60
CA ALA A 270 -1.19 42.04 -14.73
C ALA A 270 -0.40 42.29 -13.44
N MET A 271 0.93 42.14 -13.51
CA MET A 271 1.82 42.52 -12.39
C MET A 271 1.97 44.05 -12.32
N PRO A 272 1.82 44.66 -11.14
CA PRO A 272 2.25 46.04 -10.92
C PRO A 272 3.72 46.23 -11.30
N ASP A 273 4.08 47.38 -11.88
CA ASP A 273 5.46 47.67 -12.34
C ASP A 273 6.52 47.55 -11.22
N ASP A 274 6.12 47.72 -9.96
CA ASP A 274 7.00 47.63 -8.80
C ASP A 274 6.93 46.26 -8.08
N ALA A 275 6.07 45.34 -8.52
CA ALA A 275 5.77 44.09 -7.81
C ALA A 275 6.99 43.19 -7.62
N GLU A 276 7.84 43.06 -8.64
CA GLU A 276 9.06 42.22 -8.58
C GLU A 276 9.97 42.62 -7.42
N ALA A 277 10.11 43.92 -7.15
CA ALA A 277 10.91 44.42 -6.03
C ALA A 277 10.31 44.04 -4.67
N TYR A 278 8.97 44.03 -4.54
CA TYR A 278 8.29 43.68 -3.30
C TYR A 278 8.14 42.17 -3.10
N LEU A 279 7.96 41.37 -4.15
CA LEU A 279 8.02 39.91 -4.08
C LEU A 279 9.43 39.43 -3.74
N SER A 280 10.46 40.12 -4.25
CA SER A 280 11.85 39.90 -3.82
C SER A 280 12.02 40.19 -2.31
N LEU A 281 11.35 41.20 -1.76
CA LEU A 281 11.32 41.43 -0.30
C LEU A 281 10.54 40.34 0.45
N ALA A 282 9.50 39.76 -0.15
CA ALA A 282 8.73 38.65 0.43
C ALA A 282 9.56 37.36 0.54
N ASN A 283 10.46 37.08 -0.40
CA ASN A 283 11.42 35.96 -0.28
C ASN A 283 12.22 36.01 1.02
N GLY A 284 12.59 37.21 1.48
CA GLY A 284 13.26 37.39 2.76
C GLY A 284 12.42 36.98 3.98
N LEU A 285 11.09 36.84 3.86
CA LEU A 285 10.23 36.31 4.93
C LEU A 285 10.23 34.78 4.97
N PHE A 286 10.36 34.13 3.82
CA PHE A 286 10.40 32.67 3.67
C PHE A 286 11.72 32.08 4.16
N ASP A 287 12.82 32.78 3.92
CA ASP A 287 14.17 32.28 4.18
C ASP A 287 14.88 33.02 5.33
N ARG A 288 14.43 34.23 5.69
CA ARG A 288 14.89 35.04 6.85
C ARG A 288 16.40 35.26 6.94
N PRO A 289 17.01 36.08 6.07
CA PRO A 289 18.39 36.53 6.27
C PRO A 289 18.53 37.25 7.62
N GLN A 290 19.62 36.98 8.36
CA GLN A 290 19.92 37.51 9.70
C GLN A 290 20.00 39.05 9.85
N THR A 291 19.57 39.86 8.87
CA THR A 291 19.79 41.31 8.87
C THR A 291 18.48 42.12 8.80
N SER A 292 17.93 42.37 9.99
CA SER A 292 17.10 43.54 10.37
C SER A 292 15.68 43.73 9.78
N HIS A 293 14.79 44.20 10.64
CA HIS A 293 13.35 44.46 10.48
C HIS A 293 12.79 45.48 9.42
N PRO A 294 13.53 46.24 8.58
CA PRO A 294 12.92 47.20 7.63
C PRO A 294 12.05 46.68 6.46
N PRO A 295 12.16 45.43 5.95
CA PRO A 295 11.42 44.98 4.76
C PRO A 295 9.91 44.91 4.94
N ALA A 296 9.46 44.43 6.10
CA ALA A 296 8.08 44.03 6.28
C ALA A 296 7.11 45.23 6.42
N ARG A 297 7.59 46.39 6.90
CA ARG A 297 6.83 47.66 6.86
C ARG A 297 6.72 48.27 5.47
N ARG A 298 7.68 48.00 4.57
CA ARG A 298 7.61 48.43 3.16
C ARG A 298 6.62 47.55 2.41
N LEU A 299 6.71 46.24 2.60
CA LEU A 299 5.75 45.28 2.07
C LEU A 299 4.33 45.58 2.55
N ALA A 300 4.11 45.77 3.85
CA ALA A 300 2.78 46.11 4.39
C ALA A 300 2.20 47.41 3.80
N ARG A 301 3.02 48.44 3.57
CA ARG A 301 2.57 49.67 2.90
C ARG A 301 2.22 49.45 1.43
N TRP A 302 2.99 48.63 0.72
CA TRP A 302 2.69 48.27 -0.66
C TRP A 302 1.38 47.46 -0.77
N LEU A 303 1.15 46.51 0.15
CA LEU A 303 -0.11 45.75 0.23
C LEU A 303 -1.32 46.64 0.55
N GLN A 304 -1.12 47.72 1.30
CA GLN A 304 -2.15 48.74 1.57
C GLN A 304 -2.40 49.67 0.38
N ALA A 305 -1.45 49.80 -0.55
CA ALA A 305 -1.54 50.74 -1.66
C ALA A 305 -2.57 50.33 -2.73
N GLY A 306 -2.86 49.04 -2.88
CA GLY A 306 -3.86 48.60 -3.85
C GLY A 306 -4.24 47.12 -3.74
N PRO A 307 -5.43 46.75 -4.24
CA PRO A 307 -5.90 45.36 -4.29
C PRO A 307 -5.00 44.42 -5.10
N GLN A 308 -4.57 44.85 -6.29
CA GLN A 308 -3.69 44.07 -7.17
C GLN A 308 -2.39 43.63 -6.47
N ASN A 309 -1.85 44.47 -5.58
CA ASN A 309 -0.67 44.15 -4.78
C ASN A 309 -0.96 43.01 -3.80
N ARG A 310 -2.15 42.99 -3.18
CA ARG A 310 -2.59 41.93 -2.26
C ARG A 310 -2.82 40.62 -3.01
N GLN A 311 -3.45 40.66 -4.18
CA GLN A 311 -3.64 39.49 -5.03
C GLN A 311 -2.29 38.89 -5.45
N CYS A 312 -1.38 39.72 -5.97
CA CYS A 312 -0.04 39.30 -6.37
C CYS A 312 0.74 38.64 -5.22
N PHE A 313 0.73 39.25 -4.04
CA PHE A 313 1.37 38.67 -2.84
C PHE A 313 0.71 37.36 -2.38
N ARG A 314 -0.62 37.24 -2.49
CA ARG A 314 -1.36 36.03 -2.13
C ARG A 314 -0.99 34.87 -3.06
N THR A 315 -1.00 35.09 -4.37
CA THR A 315 -0.56 34.10 -5.37
C THR A 315 0.89 33.67 -5.10
N PHE A 316 1.76 34.61 -4.75
CA PHE A 316 3.16 34.31 -4.48
C PHE A 316 3.35 33.44 -3.21
N CYS A 317 2.52 33.66 -2.19
CA CYS A 317 2.53 32.81 -0.99
C CYS A 317 1.93 31.42 -1.25
N MET A 318 0.92 31.31 -2.13
CA MET A 318 0.39 30.00 -2.59
C MET A 318 1.44 29.23 -3.38
N LEU A 319 2.21 29.89 -4.25
CA LEU A 319 3.35 29.29 -4.94
C LEU A 319 4.42 28.81 -3.97
N HIS A 320 4.74 29.61 -2.96
CA HIS A 320 5.72 29.21 -1.94
C HIS A 320 5.27 27.93 -1.20
N GLU A 321 3.99 27.84 -0.84
CA GLU A 321 3.43 26.67 -0.18
C GLU A 321 3.36 25.46 -1.10
N SER A 322 2.93 25.63 -2.35
CA SER A 322 2.78 24.53 -3.31
C SER A 322 4.11 23.84 -3.62
N LEU A 323 5.22 24.56 -3.58
CA LEU A 323 6.56 24.01 -3.81
C LEU A 323 6.96 22.93 -2.80
N TYR A 324 6.42 22.96 -1.57
CA TYR A 324 6.63 21.87 -0.61
C TYR A 324 5.96 20.55 -1.05
N ARG A 325 4.88 20.63 -1.83
CA ARG A 325 4.15 19.45 -2.32
C ARG A 325 4.67 18.96 -3.66
N GLN A 326 4.96 19.90 -4.57
CA GLN A 326 5.43 19.60 -5.93
C GLN A 326 6.89 19.14 -5.97
N LEU A 327 7.66 19.36 -4.90
CA LEU A 327 9.03 18.87 -4.77
C LEU A 327 9.09 17.76 -3.73
N SER A 328 8.44 16.64 -4.04
CA SER A 328 8.51 15.40 -3.27
C SER A 328 9.36 14.35 -4.02
N LEU A 329 9.87 13.35 -3.30
CA LEU A 329 10.60 12.24 -3.95
C LEU A 329 9.73 11.50 -4.96
N GLY A 330 8.45 11.28 -4.66
CA GLY A 330 7.51 10.62 -5.58
C GLY A 330 7.41 11.36 -6.91
N VAL A 331 7.08 12.66 -6.87
CA VAL A 331 6.95 13.49 -8.08
C VAL A 331 8.26 13.57 -8.87
N LEU A 332 9.41 13.66 -8.18
CA LEU A 332 10.72 13.67 -8.85
C LEU A 332 11.11 12.31 -9.45
N PHE A 333 10.69 11.19 -8.86
CA PHE A 333 10.89 9.85 -9.41
C PHE A 333 10.00 9.57 -10.62
N ASP A 334 8.74 10.02 -10.58
CA ASP A 334 7.84 9.94 -11.72
C ASP A 334 8.43 10.73 -12.91
N GLU A 335 8.94 11.93 -12.66
CA GLU A 335 9.62 12.74 -13.67
C GLU A 335 10.93 12.11 -14.20
N LEU A 336 11.66 11.33 -13.38
CA LEU A 336 12.86 10.61 -13.86
C LEU A 336 12.55 9.56 -14.93
N SER A 337 11.33 9.01 -14.91
CA SER A 337 10.88 8.06 -15.92
C SER A 337 10.66 8.73 -17.28
N GLU A 338 10.26 10.00 -17.29
CA GLU A 338 9.88 10.75 -18.49
C GLU A 338 11.03 11.63 -19.01
N ARG A 339 11.79 12.28 -18.12
CA ARG A 339 12.86 13.23 -18.44
C ARG A 339 14.24 12.57 -18.47
N LYS A 340 14.81 12.44 -19.67
CA LYS A 340 16.16 11.85 -19.91
C LYS A 340 17.34 12.81 -19.70
N ASP A 341 17.15 13.92 -19.00
CA ASP A 341 18.16 14.97 -18.78
C ASP A 341 19.18 14.56 -17.70
N ALA A 342 20.46 14.48 -18.09
CA ALA A 342 21.56 14.09 -17.20
C ALA A 342 21.85 15.12 -16.08
N ALA A 343 21.47 16.39 -16.26
CA ALA A 343 21.58 17.40 -15.21
C ALA A 343 20.46 17.22 -14.17
N PHE A 344 19.24 16.94 -14.61
CA PHE A 344 18.11 16.62 -13.74
C PHE A 344 18.36 15.34 -12.92
N ARG A 345 18.84 14.26 -13.57
CA ARG A 345 19.22 13.01 -12.87
C ARG A 345 20.18 13.25 -11.72
N ARG A 346 21.23 14.05 -11.96
CA ARG A 346 22.18 14.42 -10.91
C ARG A 346 21.54 15.17 -9.75
N VAL A 347 20.54 16.02 -10.01
CA VAL A 347 19.80 16.73 -8.95
C VAL A 347 19.02 15.75 -8.09
N VAL A 348 18.33 14.78 -8.70
CA VAL A 348 17.56 13.77 -7.96
C VAL A 348 18.49 12.81 -7.21
N GLU A 349 19.56 12.33 -7.83
CA GLU A 349 20.60 11.51 -7.18
C GLU A 349 21.18 12.24 -5.95
N THR A 350 21.57 13.50 -6.10
CA THR A 350 22.09 14.32 -4.99
C THR A 350 21.05 14.49 -3.88
N ALA A 351 19.78 14.71 -4.24
CA ALA A 351 18.71 14.87 -3.27
C ALA A 351 18.45 13.57 -2.47
N VAL A 352 18.47 12.41 -3.13
CA VAL A 352 18.34 11.10 -2.50
C VAL A 352 19.53 10.82 -1.57
N ASP A 353 20.75 11.04 -2.04
CA ASP A 353 21.97 10.85 -1.24
C ASP A 353 21.96 11.72 0.03
N GLU A 354 21.58 13.00 -0.08
CA GLU A 354 21.45 13.89 1.07
C GLU A 354 20.29 13.49 2.01
N PHE A 355 19.17 13.02 1.46
CA PHE A 355 18.03 12.52 2.23
C PHE A 355 18.39 11.28 3.05
N GLU A 356 19.08 10.31 2.44
CA GLU A 356 19.59 9.12 3.12
C GLU A 356 20.63 9.47 4.19
N ALA A 357 21.57 10.37 3.87
CA ALA A 357 22.59 10.80 4.82
C ALA A 357 21.96 11.45 6.07
N ARG A 358 20.91 12.28 5.90
CA ARG A 358 20.16 12.87 7.01
C ARG A 358 19.37 11.84 7.80
N SER A 359 18.77 10.85 7.15
CA SER A 359 18.06 9.75 7.80
C SER A 359 18.99 8.90 8.67
N ARG A 360 20.23 8.66 8.22
CA ARG A 360 21.29 7.97 8.99
C ARG A 360 21.81 8.78 10.18
N VAL A 361 21.89 10.11 10.06
CA VAL A 361 22.28 11.00 11.17
C VAL A 361 21.13 11.18 12.17
N ALA A 362 19.89 11.24 11.71
CA ALA A 362 18.71 11.29 12.58
C ALA A 362 18.55 9.99 13.40
N SER A 363 18.87 8.82 12.84
CA SER A 363 18.87 7.55 13.58
C SER A 363 20.00 7.45 14.62
N HIS A 364 21.13 8.13 14.42
CA HIS A 364 22.22 8.22 15.42
C HIS A 364 22.04 9.39 16.42
N GLY A 365 21.24 10.41 16.08
CA GLY A 365 20.96 11.58 16.90
C GLY A 365 19.73 11.46 17.79
N ARG A 366 18.87 10.45 17.59
CA ARG A 366 17.68 10.17 18.42
C ARG A 366 18.03 9.36 19.67
N SER A 367 19.11 9.74 20.38
CA SER A 367 19.25 9.41 21.81
C SER A 367 18.41 10.40 22.62
N GLN A 368 17.23 9.92 23.03
CA GLN A 368 16.38 10.41 24.12
C GLN A 368 16.41 11.92 24.45
N THR A 369 15.49 12.69 23.88
CA THR A 369 14.90 13.85 24.57
C THR A 369 13.46 13.53 24.95
N ARG A 370 13.32 12.87 26.11
CA ARG A 370 12.04 12.59 26.76
C ARG A 370 11.44 13.93 27.22
N LYS A 371 10.42 14.45 26.51
CA LYS A 371 9.57 15.54 27.04
C LYS A 371 8.62 14.96 28.09
N GLY A 372 8.58 15.63 29.24
CA GLY A 372 8.01 15.12 30.50
C GLY A 372 6.49 14.93 30.49
N VAL A 373 6.10 13.70 30.81
CA VAL A 373 4.86 13.37 31.53
C VAL A 373 5.15 13.56 33.03
N PRO A 374 4.21 14.05 33.86
CA PRO A 374 4.45 14.31 35.28
C PRO A 374 4.99 13.09 36.02
N SER A 375 5.96 13.34 36.89
CA SER A 375 6.75 12.33 37.59
C SER A 375 5.90 11.37 38.41
N VAL A 376 5.98 10.08 38.09
CA VAL A 376 5.62 8.95 38.98
C VAL A 376 6.72 8.73 40.04
N ALA A 377 7.25 9.82 40.61
CA ALA A 377 8.24 9.79 41.69
C ALA A 377 7.61 9.54 43.08
N ALA A 378 6.41 8.95 43.13
CA ALA A 378 5.72 8.60 44.38
C ALA A 378 5.47 7.09 44.59
N ILE A 379 5.87 6.21 43.66
CA ILE A 379 5.69 4.75 43.83
C ILE A 379 7.04 3.98 43.88
N GLY A 380 8.17 4.64 43.59
CA GLY A 380 9.51 4.02 43.58
C GLY A 380 10.21 3.85 44.92
N TRP A 381 9.72 4.45 46.02
CA TRP A 381 10.41 4.39 47.32
C TRP A 381 10.02 3.16 48.19
N GLY A 382 8.96 2.42 47.84
CA GLY A 382 8.54 1.22 48.58
C GLY A 382 9.21 -0.08 48.15
N ALA A 383 9.59 -0.20 46.87
CA ALA A 383 10.16 -1.44 46.33
C ALA A 383 11.65 -1.60 46.65
N ALA A 384 12.39 -0.49 46.76
CA ALA A 384 13.82 -0.52 47.09
C ALA A 384 14.06 -0.96 48.55
N THR A 385 13.22 -0.54 49.51
CA THR A 385 13.33 -0.95 50.92
C THR A 385 13.06 -2.43 51.12
N ALA A 386 12.10 -3.02 50.39
CA ALA A 386 11.76 -4.44 50.47
C ALA A 386 12.87 -5.33 49.88
N ALA A 387 13.48 -4.92 48.77
CA ALA A 387 14.60 -5.63 48.16
C ALA A 387 15.88 -5.58 49.03
N THR A 388 16.19 -4.44 49.65
CA THR A 388 17.33 -4.35 50.60
C THR A 388 17.11 -5.13 51.89
N LEU A 389 15.88 -5.23 52.40
CA LEU A 389 15.58 -6.06 53.58
C LEU A 389 15.68 -7.55 53.26
N LEU A 390 15.23 -7.98 52.07
CA LEU A 390 15.35 -9.37 51.61
C LEU A 390 16.80 -9.76 51.30
N LEU A 391 17.63 -8.84 50.78
CA LEU A 391 19.06 -9.04 50.60
C LEU A 391 19.83 -9.03 51.93
N ALA A 392 19.45 -8.18 52.89
CA ALA A 392 20.06 -8.15 54.22
C ALA A 392 19.71 -9.42 55.03
N LEU A 393 18.48 -9.94 54.91
CA LEU A 393 18.09 -11.20 55.55
C LEU A 393 18.82 -12.40 54.92
N THR A 394 18.93 -12.47 53.59
CA THR A 394 19.61 -13.58 52.92
C THR A 394 21.12 -13.58 53.17
N LEU A 395 21.76 -12.41 53.27
CA LEU A 395 23.18 -12.28 53.65
C LEU A 395 23.46 -12.57 55.14
N TYR A 396 22.49 -12.31 56.02
CA TYR A 396 22.59 -12.65 57.44
C TYR A 396 22.51 -14.17 57.71
N PHE A 397 21.74 -14.91 56.90
CA PHE A 397 21.65 -16.36 57.00
C PHE A 397 22.81 -17.12 56.31
N TRP A 398 23.55 -16.49 55.40
CA TRP A 398 24.66 -17.12 54.68
C TRP A 398 26.03 -16.94 55.38
N ASN A 399 26.25 -15.86 56.15
CA ASN A 399 27.55 -15.53 56.74
C ASN A 399 27.89 -16.26 58.07
N GLY A 400 27.20 -17.35 58.39
CA GLY A 400 27.45 -18.18 59.56
C GLY A 400 28.30 -19.42 59.29
N ARG A 401 29.46 -19.30 58.60
CA ARG A 401 30.63 -20.21 58.72
C ARG A 401 31.79 -19.75 57.81
N ALA A 402 32.85 -19.27 58.45
CA ALA A 402 34.19 -19.04 57.91
C ALA A 402 34.86 -20.39 57.51
N GLU A 403 35.99 -20.53 56.79
CA GLU A 403 37.21 -19.71 56.73
C GLU A 403 38.26 -20.34 55.76
N VAL A 404 39.28 -19.56 55.33
CA VAL A 404 40.64 -19.93 54.81
C VAL A 404 40.75 -20.39 53.32
N ALA A 405 41.65 -19.94 52.43
CA ALA A 405 42.79 -19.01 52.40
C ALA A 405 43.01 -18.46 50.97
N ARG A 406 43.62 -17.28 50.87
CA ARG A 406 44.14 -16.63 49.65
C ARG A 406 45.60 -17.02 49.42
N THR A 407 46.02 -17.15 48.15
CA THR A 407 47.34 -16.66 47.69
C THR A 407 47.26 -16.23 46.23
N GLU A 408 47.79 -15.03 45.98
CA GLU A 408 47.91 -14.31 44.72
C GLU A 408 49.02 -14.90 43.81
N THR A 409 48.92 -14.73 42.49
CA THR A 409 50.10 -14.43 41.64
C THR A 409 49.71 -13.84 40.26
N PRO A 410 50.43 -12.83 39.73
CA PRO A 410 50.18 -12.21 38.42
C PRO A 410 51.14 -12.69 37.30
N SER A 411 50.84 -12.21 36.08
CA SER A 411 51.36 -12.46 34.71
C SER A 411 52.84 -12.85 34.46
N PRO A 412 53.13 -13.58 33.36
CA PRO A 412 54.49 -13.75 32.86
C PRO A 412 54.85 -12.84 31.65
N PRO A 413 56.12 -12.42 31.51
CA PRO A 413 56.72 -11.95 30.25
C PRO A 413 57.68 -13.01 29.65
N PRO A 414 58.36 -12.74 28.51
CA PRO A 414 58.62 -13.72 27.44
C PRO A 414 59.94 -14.49 27.58
N VAL A 415 60.05 -15.62 26.85
CA VAL A 415 61.26 -16.46 26.77
C VAL A 415 61.77 -16.53 25.32
N PRO A 416 63.10 -16.45 25.09
CA PRO A 416 63.71 -16.39 23.77
C PRO A 416 64.10 -17.76 23.17
N THR A 417 64.45 -17.69 21.90
CA THR A 417 64.96 -18.71 20.96
C THR A 417 66.13 -19.56 21.47
N HIS A 418 66.02 -20.88 21.26
CA HIS A 418 67.15 -21.77 21.03
C HIS A 418 66.78 -22.88 20.04
N THR A 419 67.54 -22.98 18.96
CA THR A 419 67.71 -24.21 18.15
C THR A 419 68.91 -24.97 18.73
N PRO A 420 68.90 -26.32 18.78
CA PRO A 420 69.71 -27.05 17.78
C PRO A 420 69.18 -28.44 17.34
N SER A 421 69.45 -28.72 16.06
CA SER A 421 69.93 -29.96 15.43
C SER A 421 69.31 -31.35 15.72
N ALA A 422 68.59 -31.83 14.71
CA ALA A 422 68.85 -33.04 13.88
C ALA A 422 69.36 -34.36 14.51
N THR A 423 68.54 -35.40 14.34
CA THR A 423 68.92 -36.81 14.08
C THR A 423 67.89 -37.44 13.11
N PRO A 424 68.24 -38.46 12.30
CA PRO A 424 67.67 -38.72 10.97
C PRO A 424 66.57 -39.78 10.91
N ASP A 425 65.67 -39.57 9.94
CA ASP A 425 64.89 -40.51 9.11
C ASP A 425 64.31 -41.80 9.72
N GLU A 426 62.99 -41.76 9.94
CA GLU A 426 62.09 -42.88 9.67
C GLU A 426 61.11 -42.42 8.56
N PRO A 427 60.92 -43.18 7.46
CA PRO A 427 60.11 -42.72 6.33
C PRO A 427 58.63 -42.74 6.70
N VAL A 428 58.09 -41.55 6.98
CA VAL A 428 56.64 -41.31 7.11
C VAL A 428 56.01 -41.45 5.71
N PRO A 429 54.93 -42.24 5.54
CA PRO A 429 54.21 -42.32 4.27
C PRO A 429 53.68 -40.94 3.86
N PRO A 430 53.64 -40.61 2.56
CA PRO A 430 53.23 -39.28 2.12
C PRO A 430 51.82 -38.96 2.66
N PRO A 431 51.62 -37.76 3.25
CA PRO A 431 50.30 -37.32 3.65
C PRO A 431 49.40 -37.29 2.40
N ALA A 432 48.22 -37.89 2.51
CA ALA A 432 47.20 -37.78 1.47
C ALA A 432 46.97 -36.29 1.14
N PRO A 433 46.76 -35.93 -0.14
CA PRO A 433 46.54 -34.54 -0.52
C PRO A 433 45.37 -33.98 0.29
N GLU A 434 45.65 -32.93 1.06
CA GLU A 434 44.67 -32.18 1.84
C GLU A 434 43.68 -31.57 0.83
N VAL A 435 42.48 -32.15 0.75
CA VAL A 435 41.42 -31.69 -0.16
C VAL A 435 41.05 -30.29 0.29
N ALA A 436 41.36 -29.28 -0.54
CA ALA A 436 40.97 -27.90 -0.28
C ALA A 436 39.44 -27.83 -0.09
N PRO A 437 38.95 -27.09 0.93
CA PRO A 437 37.51 -26.98 1.16
C PRO A 437 36.80 -26.39 -0.07
N PRO A 438 35.55 -26.79 -0.35
CA PRO A 438 34.80 -26.28 -1.49
C PRO A 438 34.70 -24.74 -1.46
N PRO A 439 34.67 -24.07 -2.63
CA PRO A 439 34.60 -22.61 -2.68
C PRO A 439 33.30 -22.10 -2.05
N VAL A 440 33.39 -20.94 -1.39
CA VAL A 440 32.23 -20.17 -0.92
C VAL A 440 31.54 -19.55 -2.12
N VAL A 441 30.23 -19.76 -2.22
CA VAL A 441 29.38 -19.35 -3.35
C VAL A 441 28.25 -18.40 -2.93
N GLY A 442 28.09 -18.17 -1.62
CA GLY A 442 27.11 -17.24 -1.09
C GLY A 442 27.20 -17.06 0.43
N VAL A 443 26.25 -16.30 0.98
CA VAL A 443 26.09 -16.04 2.42
C VAL A 443 24.61 -16.05 2.78
N VAL A 444 24.29 -16.57 3.97
CA VAL A 444 22.95 -16.44 4.56
C VAL A 444 22.70 -14.98 4.95
N SER A 445 21.76 -14.31 4.29
CA SER A 445 21.39 -12.91 4.60
C SER A 445 20.25 -12.78 5.60
N VAL A 446 19.34 -13.77 5.61
CA VAL A 446 18.19 -13.85 6.54
C VAL A 446 17.97 -15.31 6.91
N ALA A 447 17.67 -15.57 8.18
CA ALA A 447 17.23 -16.87 8.69
C ALA A 447 16.12 -16.62 9.71
N LEU A 448 14.93 -17.17 9.45
CA LEU A 448 13.72 -16.85 10.21
C LEU A 448 12.94 -18.14 10.52
N GLY A 449 12.57 -18.36 11.78
CA GLY A 449 11.72 -19.49 12.17
C GLY A 449 12.37 -20.88 12.08
N LEU A 450 13.71 -20.96 12.12
CA LEU A 450 14.44 -22.24 12.06
C LEU A 450 14.45 -22.96 13.41
N SER A 451 14.44 -24.29 13.39
CA SER A 451 14.57 -25.12 14.59
C SER A 451 16.04 -25.26 15.05
N ALA A 452 16.26 -25.36 16.36
CA ALA A 452 17.60 -25.45 16.95
C ALA A 452 18.31 -26.80 16.74
N ASP A 453 17.61 -27.84 16.24
CA ASP A 453 18.11 -29.22 16.12
C ASP A 453 18.82 -29.53 14.79
N GLU A 454 18.98 -28.53 13.90
CA GLU A 454 19.60 -28.74 12.58
C GLU A 454 21.13 -28.87 12.66
N ARG A 455 21.68 -29.87 11.96
CA ARG A 455 23.13 -30.10 11.84
C ARG A 455 23.76 -28.97 11.02
N ALA A 456 24.34 -28.01 11.75
CA ALA A 456 24.90 -26.72 11.34
C ALA A 456 23.82 -25.61 11.26
N PRO A 457 23.75 -24.70 12.26
CA PRO A 457 22.71 -23.69 12.27
C PRO A 457 22.96 -22.69 11.15
N LEU A 458 22.02 -22.60 10.20
CA LEU A 458 22.00 -21.56 9.17
C LEU A 458 21.66 -20.23 9.85
N ILE A 459 22.70 -19.51 10.27
CA ILE A 459 22.58 -18.19 10.88
C ILE A 459 22.99 -17.11 9.89
N LYS A 460 22.44 -15.90 10.10
CA LYS A 460 22.82 -14.73 9.32
C LYS A 460 24.34 -14.53 9.34
N GLY A 461 24.93 -14.39 8.16
CA GLY A 461 26.36 -14.23 7.92
C GLY A 461 27.11 -15.54 7.65
N GLU A 462 26.48 -16.71 7.80
CA GLU A 462 27.12 -17.99 7.54
C GLU A 462 27.47 -18.14 6.05
N PRO A 463 28.73 -18.50 5.69
CA PRO A 463 29.12 -18.75 4.32
C PRO A 463 28.54 -20.06 3.78
N ILE A 464 27.93 -19.99 2.61
CA ILE A 464 27.44 -21.15 1.86
C ILE A 464 28.49 -21.57 0.84
N ARG A 465 28.82 -22.86 0.79
CA ARG A 465 29.80 -23.46 -0.10
C ARG A 465 29.15 -24.33 -1.16
N LYS A 466 29.89 -24.54 -2.25
CA LYS A 466 29.49 -25.46 -3.31
C LYS A 466 29.33 -26.88 -2.74
N HIS A 467 28.21 -27.52 -3.08
CA HIS A 467 27.71 -28.81 -2.62
C HIS A 467 27.14 -28.84 -1.19
N ASP A 468 26.97 -27.69 -0.55
CA ASP A 468 26.24 -27.64 0.72
C ASP A 468 24.79 -28.10 0.49
N ARG A 469 24.32 -28.95 1.39
CA ARG A 469 22.94 -29.45 1.41
C ARG A 469 22.17 -28.67 2.47
N ILE A 470 21.07 -28.06 2.04
CA ILE A 470 20.15 -27.33 2.91
C ILE A 470 18.91 -28.19 3.06
N THR A 471 18.53 -28.49 4.30
CA THR A 471 17.30 -29.19 4.63
C THR A 471 16.65 -28.43 5.77
N LEU A 472 15.47 -27.87 5.53
CA LEU A 472 14.70 -27.13 6.52
C LEU A 472 13.38 -27.84 6.72
N ASP A 473 13.02 -28.09 7.98
CA ASP A 473 11.70 -28.60 8.34
C ASP A 473 10.71 -27.46 8.61
N HIS A 474 11.21 -26.32 9.11
CA HIS A 474 10.44 -25.12 9.41
C HIS A 474 11.21 -23.84 9.04
N GLY A 475 10.46 -22.76 8.76
CA GLY A 475 11.02 -21.43 8.57
C GLY A 475 11.52 -21.13 7.16
N PHE A 476 12.33 -20.08 7.05
CA PHE A 476 12.80 -19.49 5.81
C PHE A 476 14.28 -19.13 5.89
N VAL A 477 14.99 -19.30 4.78
CA VAL A 477 16.37 -18.86 4.63
C VAL A 477 16.53 -18.06 3.35
N GLN A 478 17.12 -16.87 3.46
CA GLN A 478 17.57 -16.10 2.30
C GLN A 478 19.08 -16.21 2.14
N LEU A 479 19.51 -16.50 0.93
CA LEU A 479 20.91 -16.57 0.53
C LEU A 479 21.20 -15.46 -0.48
N GLY A 480 22.25 -14.69 -0.24
CA GLY A 480 22.86 -13.84 -1.25
C GLY A 480 24.01 -14.59 -1.92
N THR A 481 24.00 -14.71 -3.24
CA THR A 481 25.07 -15.36 -3.99
C THR A 481 26.23 -14.41 -4.25
N THR A 482 27.43 -14.95 -4.51
CA THR A 482 28.60 -14.14 -4.93
C THR A 482 28.39 -13.45 -6.27
N SER A 483 27.46 -13.94 -7.10
CA SER A 483 27.09 -13.34 -8.38
C SER A 483 26.03 -12.23 -8.26
N GLY A 484 25.58 -11.90 -7.05
CA GLY A 484 24.58 -10.85 -6.78
C GLY A 484 23.12 -11.31 -6.80
N GLY A 485 22.87 -12.59 -7.08
CA GLY A 485 21.52 -13.17 -7.04
C GLY A 485 21.03 -13.42 -5.62
N VAL A 486 19.72 -13.54 -5.45
CA VAL A 486 19.08 -13.87 -4.17
C VAL A 486 18.25 -15.14 -4.31
N TRP A 487 18.42 -16.05 -3.35
CA TRP A 487 17.55 -17.22 -3.18
C TRP A 487 16.76 -17.08 -1.88
N VAL A 488 15.47 -17.36 -1.92
CA VAL A 488 14.63 -17.54 -0.72
C VAL A 488 14.15 -18.98 -0.71
N LEU A 489 14.52 -19.74 0.32
CA LEU A 489 14.13 -21.13 0.53
C LEU A 489 13.07 -21.18 1.63
N GLU A 490 11.96 -21.85 1.36
CA GLU A 490 10.81 -21.99 2.26
C GLU A 490 10.67 -23.45 2.69
N ALA A 491 10.65 -23.70 3.99
CA ALA A 491 10.45 -25.04 4.54
C ALA A 491 9.01 -25.55 4.33
N PRO A 492 8.80 -26.87 4.19
CA PRO A 492 9.82 -27.92 4.14
C PRO A 492 10.57 -27.90 2.79
N VAL A 493 11.91 -27.94 2.85
CA VAL A 493 12.75 -27.88 1.64
C VAL A 493 13.99 -28.76 1.77
N ALA A 494 14.35 -29.41 0.68
CA ALA A 494 15.62 -30.10 0.51
C ALA A 494 16.27 -29.61 -0.79
N ALA A 495 17.45 -29.01 -0.69
CA ALA A 495 18.18 -28.46 -1.82
C ALA A 495 19.70 -28.64 -1.68
N VAL A 496 20.39 -28.67 -2.81
CA VAL A 496 21.86 -28.74 -2.89
C VAL A 496 22.36 -27.56 -3.70
N ILE A 497 23.29 -26.80 -3.12
CA ILE A 497 23.93 -25.67 -3.80
C ILE A 497 24.95 -26.20 -4.80
N GLU A 498 24.69 -26.10 -6.10
CA GLU A 498 25.57 -26.64 -7.14
C GLU A 498 26.63 -25.63 -7.61
N GLY A 499 26.45 -24.34 -7.34
CA GLY A 499 27.40 -23.29 -7.74
C GLY A 499 26.98 -21.88 -7.30
N GLU A 500 27.62 -20.86 -7.87
CA GLU A 500 27.38 -19.43 -7.56
C GLU A 500 25.98 -18.94 -7.98
N ASN A 501 25.40 -19.54 -9.01
CA ASN A 501 24.12 -19.15 -9.58
C ASN A 501 23.19 -20.35 -9.80
N GLN A 502 23.53 -21.52 -9.25
CA GLN A 502 22.86 -22.77 -9.55
C GLN A 502 22.53 -23.55 -8.28
N ILE A 503 21.27 -23.99 -8.19
CA ILE A 503 20.77 -24.81 -7.09
C ILE A 503 19.97 -26.00 -7.64
N TYR A 504 20.14 -27.16 -7.02
CA TYR A 504 19.31 -28.32 -7.25
C TYR A 504 18.24 -28.41 -6.15
N LEU A 505 16.97 -28.27 -6.53
CA LEU A 505 15.82 -28.38 -5.64
C LEU A 505 15.28 -29.80 -5.73
N GLU A 506 15.38 -30.57 -4.64
CA GLU A 506 14.86 -31.93 -4.56
C GLU A 506 13.38 -31.94 -4.23
N THR A 507 12.99 -31.17 -3.21
CA THR A 507 11.61 -31.00 -2.74
C THR A 507 11.46 -29.63 -2.08
N GLY A 508 10.26 -29.06 -2.09
CA GLY A 508 9.95 -27.80 -1.40
C GLY A 508 9.86 -26.61 -2.34
N ARG A 509 10.02 -25.40 -1.80
CA ARG A 509 9.79 -24.14 -2.52
C ARG A 509 11.02 -23.24 -2.49
N ILE A 510 11.31 -22.61 -3.62
CA ILE A 510 12.36 -21.60 -3.74
C ILE A 510 11.93 -20.43 -4.61
N VAL A 511 12.36 -19.22 -4.27
CA VAL A 511 12.31 -18.04 -5.13
C VAL A 511 13.72 -17.63 -5.50
N GLY A 512 13.96 -17.43 -6.80
CA GLY A 512 15.15 -16.79 -7.33
C GLY A 512 14.85 -15.37 -7.76
N ARG A 513 15.68 -14.41 -7.33
CA ARG A 513 15.62 -13.03 -7.81
C ARG A 513 16.98 -12.60 -8.32
N ASN A 514 17.02 -12.18 -9.57
CA ASN A 514 18.20 -11.64 -10.22
C ASN A 514 17.97 -10.18 -10.63
N ALA A 515 18.35 -9.24 -9.76
CA ALA A 515 18.10 -7.80 -9.91
C ALA A 515 18.99 -7.14 -11.00
N GLY A 516 18.93 -7.65 -12.24
CA GLY A 516 19.64 -7.11 -13.38
C GLY A 516 21.12 -7.54 -13.51
N HIS A 517 21.55 -8.63 -12.87
CA HIS A 517 22.92 -9.12 -13.00
C HIS A 517 23.11 -9.98 -14.27
N GLU A 518 24.31 -9.93 -14.86
CA GLU A 518 24.64 -10.63 -16.11
C GLU A 518 24.59 -12.17 -16.01
N THR A 519 24.65 -12.72 -14.79
CA THR A 519 24.69 -14.18 -14.57
C THR A 519 23.30 -14.70 -14.23
N ALA A 520 22.70 -15.47 -15.14
CA ALA A 520 21.40 -16.10 -14.97
C ALA A 520 21.37 -17.05 -13.76
N LEU A 521 20.33 -16.96 -12.94
CA LEU A 521 20.01 -17.96 -11.94
C LEU A 521 19.46 -19.25 -12.57
N VAL A 522 19.85 -20.40 -12.03
CA VAL A 522 19.44 -21.72 -12.55
C VAL A 522 18.92 -22.58 -11.41
N VAL A 523 17.66 -22.99 -11.50
CA VAL A 523 17.06 -23.99 -10.61
C VAL A 523 16.91 -25.29 -11.37
N ARG A 524 17.61 -26.33 -10.92
CA ARG A 524 17.43 -27.68 -11.44
C ARG A 524 16.50 -28.45 -10.54
N THR A 525 15.55 -29.15 -11.13
CA THR A 525 14.63 -30.06 -10.44
C THR A 525 14.75 -31.47 -11.05
N PRO A 526 14.11 -32.50 -10.49
CA PRO A 526 14.09 -33.84 -11.08
C PRO A 526 13.51 -33.90 -12.50
N THR A 527 12.63 -32.96 -12.87
CA THR A 527 11.89 -32.98 -14.15
C THR A 527 12.36 -31.93 -15.14
N THR A 528 12.83 -30.76 -14.67
CA THR A 528 13.20 -29.64 -15.54
C THR A 528 14.36 -28.82 -14.99
N SER A 529 14.98 -28.03 -15.85
CA SER A 529 15.94 -26.98 -15.50
C SER A 529 15.35 -25.63 -15.89
N VAL A 530 15.21 -24.74 -14.92
CA VAL A 530 14.66 -23.39 -15.07
C VAL A 530 15.83 -22.41 -15.17
N TYR A 531 15.90 -21.71 -16.29
CA TYR A 531 16.93 -20.70 -16.57
C TYR A 531 16.30 -19.32 -16.54
N ASP A 532 16.80 -18.49 -15.65
CA ASP A 532 16.46 -17.09 -15.53
C ASP A 532 16.97 -16.25 -16.71
N LEU A 533 16.19 -15.24 -17.13
CA LEU A 533 16.58 -14.23 -18.12
C LEU A 533 16.63 -12.80 -17.54
N GLY A 534 16.87 -12.66 -16.23
CA GLY A 534 16.91 -11.37 -15.51
C GLY A 534 15.60 -11.10 -14.74
N THR A 535 15.21 -12.02 -13.86
CA THR A 535 13.84 -12.16 -13.38
C THR A 535 13.70 -12.42 -11.89
N GLU A 536 12.45 -12.33 -11.43
CA GLU A 536 11.99 -12.94 -10.19
C GLU A 536 11.02 -14.09 -10.50
N PHE A 537 11.33 -15.29 -10.02
CA PHE A 537 10.56 -16.50 -10.29
C PHE A 537 10.55 -17.47 -9.10
N GLY A 538 9.43 -18.16 -8.92
CA GLY A 538 9.25 -19.24 -7.93
C GLY A 538 9.31 -20.60 -8.60
N VAL A 539 9.91 -21.57 -7.90
CA VAL A 539 9.92 -22.99 -8.29
C VAL A 539 9.53 -23.83 -7.09
N SER A 540 8.52 -24.69 -7.25
CA SER A 540 8.18 -25.72 -6.26
C SER A 540 8.40 -27.11 -6.83
N VAL A 541 8.81 -28.04 -5.98
CA VAL A 541 8.86 -29.47 -6.30
C VAL A 541 8.03 -30.21 -5.25
N ASP A 542 6.93 -30.79 -5.71
CA ASP A 542 6.02 -31.55 -4.86
C ASP A 542 6.53 -32.98 -4.59
N ALA A 543 5.86 -33.70 -3.70
CA ALA A 543 6.27 -35.05 -3.28
C ALA A 543 6.27 -36.08 -4.43
N ASP A 544 5.51 -35.84 -5.50
CA ASP A 544 5.50 -36.65 -6.73
C ASP A 544 6.59 -36.24 -7.73
N ALA A 545 7.49 -35.33 -7.33
CA ALA A 545 8.52 -34.70 -8.13
C ALA A 545 8.00 -33.84 -9.30
N SER A 546 6.71 -33.54 -9.34
CA SER A 546 6.19 -32.52 -10.25
C SER A 546 6.77 -31.15 -9.90
N THR A 547 7.02 -30.34 -10.93
CA THR A 547 7.62 -29.01 -10.75
C THR A 547 6.63 -27.94 -11.19
N LEU A 548 6.28 -27.01 -10.30
CA LEU A 548 5.58 -25.78 -10.65
C LEU A 548 6.61 -24.66 -10.82
N VAL A 549 6.47 -23.87 -11.88
CA VAL A 549 7.27 -22.66 -12.10
C VAL A 549 6.32 -21.48 -12.27
N ALA A 550 6.53 -20.45 -11.45
CA ALA A 550 5.77 -19.21 -11.43
C ALA A 550 6.70 -18.02 -11.73
N VAL A 551 6.34 -17.13 -12.66
CA VAL A 551 7.20 -15.99 -13.04
C VAL A 551 6.51 -14.69 -12.66
N TYR A 552 7.18 -13.90 -11.82
CA TYR A 552 6.65 -12.65 -11.29
C TYR A 552 7.15 -11.43 -12.07
N GLU A 553 8.41 -11.46 -12.49
CA GLU A 553 9.05 -10.39 -13.28
C GLU A 553 9.85 -11.01 -14.45
N GLY A 554 9.85 -10.37 -15.61
CA GLY A 554 10.59 -10.82 -16.82
C GLY A 554 10.16 -12.20 -17.39
N ALA A 555 11.10 -13.06 -17.80
CA ALA A 555 10.82 -14.39 -18.33
C ALA A 555 11.87 -15.48 -17.97
N VAL A 556 11.45 -16.75 -17.94
CA VAL A 556 12.33 -17.92 -17.74
C VAL A 556 12.23 -18.90 -18.91
N GLU A 557 13.29 -19.69 -19.13
CA GLU A 557 13.29 -20.85 -20.03
C GLU A 557 13.31 -22.17 -19.25
N LEU A 558 12.39 -23.08 -19.57
CA LEU A 558 12.38 -24.45 -19.06
C LEU A 558 12.99 -25.40 -20.08
N LYS A 559 13.94 -26.22 -19.64
CA LYS A 559 14.56 -27.30 -20.42
C LYS A 559 14.36 -28.63 -19.70
N ALA A 560 13.78 -29.60 -20.40
CA ALA A 560 13.52 -30.93 -19.84
C ALA A 560 14.81 -31.56 -19.29
N ALA A 561 14.71 -32.22 -18.13
CA ALA A 561 15.86 -32.86 -17.49
C ALA A 561 16.29 -34.16 -18.20
N LYS A 562 15.40 -34.80 -18.98
CA LYS A 562 15.66 -36.03 -19.74
C LYS A 562 15.57 -35.78 -21.25
N GLU A 563 16.45 -36.44 -22.01
CA GLU A 563 16.31 -36.53 -23.46
C GLU A 563 15.14 -37.46 -23.82
N SER A 564 14.40 -37.14 -24.88
CA SER A 564 13.32 -38.01 -25.35
C SER A 564 13.88 -39.34 -25.87
N ASP A 565 13.07 -40.41 -25.84
CA ASP A 565 13.41 -41.73 -26.40
C ASP A 565 13.80 -41.67 -27.90
N ALA A 566 13.45 -40.58 -28.60
CA ALA A 566 13.79 -40.34 -30.00
C ALA A 566 15.14 -39.62 -30.19
N GLY A 567 15.91 -39.33 -29.13
CA GLY A 567 17.19 -38.60 -29.20
C GLY A 567 17.07 -37.14 -29.63
N LEU A 568 15.84 -36.61 -29.70
CA LEU A 568 15.56 -35.21 -30.00
C LEU A 568 15.33 -34.44 -28.69
N ARG A 569 16.05 -33.33 -28.52
CA ARG A 569 15.84 -32.42 -27.38
C ARG A 569 14.50 -31.70 -27.59
N PRO A 570 13.52 -31.83 -26.67
CA PRO A 570 12.29 -31.06 -26.75
C PRO A 570 12.61 -29.56 -26.73
N PRO A 571 11.85 -28.73 -27.47
CA PRO A 571 12.07 -27.29 -27.49
C PRO A 571 11.93 -26.70 -26.09
N ALA A 572 12.74 -25.68 -25.79
CA ALA A 572 12.62 -24.95 -24.54
C ALA A 572 11.25 -24.27 -24.46
N VAL A 573 10.63 -24.31 -23.28
CA VAL A 573 9.36 -23.60 -23.03
C VAL A 573 9.70 -22.30 -22.35
N SER A 574 9.25 -21.17 -22.90
CA SER A 574 9.40 -19.86 -22.28
C SER A 574 8.14 -19.52 -21.49
N VAL A 575 8.32 -19.02 -20.26
CA VAL A 575 7.24 -18.53 -19.40
C VAL A 575 7.57 -17.09 -19.02
N SER A 576 6.64 -16.17 -19.25
CA SER A 576 6.78 -14.75 -18.94
C SER A 576 6.08 -14.38 -17.63
N ALA A 577 6.39 -13.19 -17.12
CA ALA A 577 5.75 -12.58 -15.96
C ALA A 577 4.22 -12.64 -16.06
N GLY A 578 3.57 -12.93 -14.93
CA GLY A 578 2.12 -13.09 -14.86
C GLY A 578 1.64 -14.49 -15.21
N PHE A 579 2.54 -15.44 -15.50
CA PHE A 579 2.18 -16.81 -15.85
C PHE A 579 2.93 -17.85 -15.01
N GLN A 580 2.36 -19.04 -14.98
CA GLN A 580 2.94 -20.25 -14.40
C GLN A 580 2.76 -21.46 -15.31
N THR A 581 3.57 -22.48 -15.08
CA THR A 581 3.43 -23.79 -15.73
C THR A 581 3.82 -24.91 -14.77
N ALA A 582 3.17 -26.07 -14.94
CA ALA A 582 3.51 -27.29 -14.21
C ALA A 582 4.17 -28.31 -15.15
N VAL A 583 5.20 -29.00 -14.67
CA VAL A 583 5.92 -30.06 -15.37
C VAL A 583 5.82 -31.33 -14.55
N SER A 584 5.01 -32.28 -15.03
CA SER A 584 4.90 -33.61 -14.45
C SER A 584 6.09 -34.50 -14.88
N THR A 585 6.36 -35.56 -14.13
CA THR A 585 7.40 -36.56 -14.42
C THR A 585 7.24 -37.24 -15.77
N ASP A 586 6.00 -37.32 -16.27
CA ASP A 586 5.65 -38.01 -17.51
C ASP A 586 5.66 -37.08 -18.74
N ALA A 587 5.77 -35.76 -18.51
CA ALA A 587 5.74 -34.77 -19.58
C ALA A 587 7.12 -34.63 -20.25
N VAL A 588 7.16 -34.78 -21.57
CA VAL A 588 8.40 -34.67 -22.37
C VAL A 588 8.83 -33.20 -22.56
N ALA A 589 7.94 -32.23 -22.36
CA ALA A 589 8.23 -30.80 -22.35
C ALA A 589 7.15 -30.06 -21.54
N GLY A 590 7.45 -28.86 -21.05
CA GLY A 590 6.64 -28.12 -20.05
C GLY A 590 5.13 -28.09 -20.31
N GLY A 591 4.34 -28.10 -19.22
CA GLY A 591 2.88 -28.15 -19.29
C GLY A 591 2.22 -26.88 -19.79
N LYS A 592 0.88 -26.86 -19.74
CA LYS A 592 0.08 -25.71 -20.17
C LYS A 592 0.47 -24.48 -19.35
N VAL A 593 0.90 -23.42 -20.04
CA VAL A 593 1.11 -22.10 -19.43
C VAL A 593 -0.25 -21.50 -19.11
N VAL A 594 -0.45 -21.10 -17.86
CA VAL A 594 -1.68 -20.49 -17.35
C VAL A 594 -1.34 -19.21 -16.59
N PRO A 595 -2.24 -18.23 -16.51
CA PRO A 595 -2.02 -17.04 -15.69
C PRO A 595 -1.73 -17.40 -14.23
N LEU A 596 -0.93 -16.57 -13.55
CA LEU A 596 -0.76 -16.65 -12.11
C LEU A 596 -2.11 -16.40 -11.43
N PRO A 597 -2.48 -17.19 -10.40
CA PRO A 597 -3.66 -16.92 -9.60
C PRO A 597 -3.55 -15.58 -8.83
N HIS A 598 -2.33 -15.23 -8.40
CA HIS A 598 -1.95 -13.96 -7.77
C HIS A 598 -0.41 -13.84 -7.72
N ASP A 599 0.11 -12.68 -7.34
CA ASP A 599 1.55 -12.34 -7.28
C ASP A 599 2.27 -12.83 -6.01
N ARG A 600 1.58 -13.56 -5.14
CA ARG A 600 2.06 -14.02 -3.80
C ARG A 600 2.09 -15.53 -3.61
N GLY A 601 2.03 -16.32 -4.68
CA GLY A 601 2.04 -17.79 -4.59
C GLY A 601 3.26 -18.38 -3.87
N PHE A 602 4.37 -17.65 -3.83
CA PHE A 602 5.61 -17.98 -3.13
C PHE A 602 5.99 -16.85 -2.17
N VAL A 603 6.77 -17.17 -1.12
CA VAL A 603 7.35 -16.14 -0.23
C VAL A 603 8.55 -15.51 -0.90
N ARG A 604 8.42 -14.20 -1.18
CA ARG A 604 9.39 -13.39 -1.94
C ARG A 604 10.33 -12.61 -1.00
N PRO A 605 11.46 -12.06 -1.48
CA PRO A 605 12.41 -11.34 -0.63
C PRO A 605 11.81 -10.13 0.11
N ASP A 606 10.86 -9.42 -0.50
CA ASP A 606 10.15 -8.29 0.10
C ASP A 606 9.23 -8.75 1.24
N GLU A 607 8.51 -9.86 1.06
CA GLU A 607 7.69 -10.44 2.11
C GLU A 607 8.52 -11.02 3.26
N LEU A 608 9.66 -11.65 2.97
CA LEU A 608 10.54 -12.14 4.03
C LEU A 608 11.04 -10.98 4.92
N GLN A 609 11.27 -9.81 4.32
CA GLN A 609 11.57 -8.59 5.08
C GLN A 609 10.37 -8.14 5.94
N LEU A 610 9.15 -8.19 5.42
CA LEU A 610 7.93 -7.92 6.21
C LEU A 610 7.78 -8.90 7.38
N ARG A 611 8.03 -10.20 7.17
CA ARG A 611 8.00 -11.21 8.23
C ARG A 611 9.03 -10.92 9.33
N GLN A 612 10.24 -10.49 8.96
CA GLN A 612 11.24 -10.06 9.93
C GLN A 612 10.75 -8.83 10.72
N GLN A 613 10.17 -7.83 10.05
CA GLN A 613 9.63 -6.64 10.71
C GLN A 613 8.46 -6.98 11.65
N ALA A 614 7.61 -7.95 11.29
CA ALA A 614 6.53 -8.45 12.13
C ALA A 614 7.09 -9.14 13.40
N VAL A 615 8.15 -9.94 13.26
CA VAL A 615 8.88 -10.52 14.41
C VAL A 615 9.54 -9.44 15.27
N ASP A 616 10.04 -8.37 14.65
CA ASP A 616 10.62 -7.22 15.34
C ASP A 616 9.54 -6.32 16.00
N GLY A 617 8.26 -6.64 15.83
CA GLY A 617 7.12 -6.00 16.50
C GLY A 617 6.35 -4.94 15.68
N SER A 618 6.44 -4.97 14.35
CA SER A 618 5.69 -4.06 13.47
C SER A 618 4.29 -4.60 13.16
N ASP A 619 3.25 -3.94 13.68
CA ASP A 619 1.84 -4.31 13.46
C ASP A 619 1.46 -4.27 11.97
N ASP A 620 1.79 -3.18 11.24
CA ASP A 620 1.51 -3.05 9.79
C ASP A 620 2.13 -4.19 8.97
N ALA A 621 3.30 -4.67 9.39
CA ALA A 621 4.00 -5.76 8.71
C ALA A 621 3.33 -7.11 9.00
N ALA A 622 2.89 -7.32 10.25
CA ALA A 622 2.11 -8.50 10.63
C ALA A 622 0.78 -8.56 9.86
N GLU A 623 0.08 -7.43 9.72
CA GLU A 623 -1.15 -7.30 8.94
C GLU A 623 -0.93 -7.61 7.46
N MET A 624 0.14 -7.06 6.85
CA MET A 624 0.47 -7.34 5.45
C MET A 624 0.86 -8.80 5.21
N VAL A 625 1.65 -9.40 6.11
CA VAL A 625 2.01 -10.81 6.03
C VAL A 625 0.76 -11.68 6.10
N ALA A 626 -0.17 -11.41 7.01
CA ALA A 626 -1.41 -12.14 7.15
C ALA A 626 -2.27 -12.08 5.88
N PHE A 627 -2.36 -10.91 5.26
CA PHE A 627 -3.04 -10.75 3.98
C PHE A 627 -2.36 -11.56 2.85
N TYR A 628 -1.03 -11.61 2.82
CA TYR A 628 -0.32 -12.45 1.86
C TYR A 628 -0.56 -13.95 2.09
N GLU A 629 -0.74 -14.39 3.33
CA GLU A 629 -1.16 -15.76 3.61
C GLU A 629 -2.57 -16.04 3.06
N LEU A 630 -3.51 -15.11 3.22
CA LEU A 630 -4.86 -15.27 2.65
C LEU A 630 -4.82 -15.45 1.13
N LEU A 631 -3.97 -14.70 0.43
CA LEU A 631 -3.84 -14.82 -1.03
C LEU A 631 -3.49 -16.25 -1.46
N ARG A 632 -2.70 -16.98 -0.66
CA ARG A 632 -2.25 -18.35 -0.94
C ARG A 632 -3.27 -19.44 -0.63
N ILE A 633 -4.39 -19.11 0.01
CA ILE A 633 -5.40 -20.11 0.37
C ILE A 633 -6.14 -20.51 -0.89
N ASP A 634 -5.93 -21.77 -1.29
CA ASP A 634 -6.69 -22.40 -2.36
C ASP A 634 -8.17 -22.45 -1.99
N GLY A 635 -9.02 -22.00 -2.91
CA GLY A 635 -10.46 -21.92 -2.68
C GLY A 635 -10.92 -20.71 -1.87
N LEU A 636 -10.05 -19.77 -1.47
CA LEU A 636 -10.51 -18.46 -1.01
C LEU A 636 -11.02 -17.65 -2.21
N LEU A 637 -12.32 -17.42 -2.26
CA LEU A 637 -13.01 -16.81 -3.41
C LEU A 637 -13.02 -15.29 -3.33
N ALA A 638 -13.33 -14.75 -2.15
CA ALA A 638 -13.27 -13.33 -1.90
C ALA A 638 -12.93 -13.02 -0.43
N TYR A 639 -12.34 -11.86 -0.20
CA TYR A 639 -12.05 -11.33 1.13
C TYR A 639 -12.19 -9.81 1.10
N GLN A 640 -12.83 -9.23 2.11
CA GLN A 640 -12.91 -7.78 2.30
C GLN A 640 -12.37 -7.41 3.70
N GLY A 641 -11.17 -6.83 3.72
CA GLY A 641 -10.67 -6.10 4.88
C GLY A 641 -11.20 -4.66 4.89
N PHE A 642 -11.72 -4.18 6.02
CA PHE A 642 -12.27 -2.83 6.14
C PHE A 642 -11.23 -1.83 6.65
N HIS A 643 -10.06 -1.79 6.00
CA HIS A 643 -8.95 -0.93 6.41
C HIS A 643 -9.26 0.55 6.20
N ASN A 644 -9.39 1.30 7.29
CA ASN A 644 -9.88 2.69 7.29
C ASN A 644 -8.96 3.64 6.50
N ALA A 645 -7.63 3.50 6.62
CA ALA A 645 -6.69 4.43 5.97
C ALA A 645 -6.76 4.35 4.43
N THR A 646 -7.25 3.24 3.89
CA THR A 646 -7.42 3.02 2.44
C THR A 646 -8.89 2.97 2.05
N ASN A 647 -9.80 3.44 2.91
CA ASN A 647 -11.24 3.40 2.68
C ASN A 647 -11.80 2.00 2.31
N GLY A 648 -11.16 0.92 2.78
CA GLY A 648 -11.48 -0.47 2.41
C GLY A 648 -11.07 -0.89 1.00
N GLU A 649 -10.24 -0.12 0.28
CA GLU A 649 -9.76 -0.45 -1.06
C GLU A 649 -8.52 -1.35 -1.06
N SER A 650 -7.73 -1.31 0.01
CA SER A 650 -6.62 -2.26 0.22
C SER A 650 -7.10 -3.48 1.00
N TYR A 651 -6.33 -4.56 0.92
CA TYR A 651 -6.62 -5.83 1.60
C TYR A 651 -7.93 -6.48 1.13
N THR A 652 -8.13 -6.53 -0.18
CA THR A 652 -9.28 -7.17 -0.81
C THR A 652 -8.85 -8.29 -1.74
N ILE A 653 -9.66 -9.35 -1.83
CA ILE A 653 -9.45 -10.48 -2.75
C ILE A 653 -10.78 -10.75 -3.45
N GLY A 654 -10.78 -10.95 -4.78
CA GLY A 654 -11.94 -11.48 -5.51
C GLY A 654 -13.19 -10.58 -5.55
N LEU A 655 -13.02 -9.27 -5.38
CA LEU A 655 -14.07 -8.26 -5.49
C LEU A 655 -13.87 -7.42 -6.75
N ALA A 656 -14.97 -6.98 -7.36
CA ALA A 656 -14.93 -6.02 -8.46
C ALA A 656 -14.38 -4.67 -7.95
N GLN A 657 -13.77 -3.86 -8.80
CA GLN A 657 -13.24 -2.55 -8.41
C GLN A 657 -14.21 -1.43 -8.85
N PRO A 658 -14.61 -0.52 -7.94
CA PRO A 658 -14.27 -0.47 -6.52
C PRO A 658 -14.95 -1.57 -5.68
N GLY A 659 -14.22 -2.17 -4.72
CA GLY A 659 -14.69 -3.29 -3.89
C GLY A 659 -15.89 -2.96 -3.00
N ILE A 660 -15.99 -1.70 -2.57
CA ILE A 660 -17.09 -1.18 -1.76
C ILE A 660 -17.90 -0.21 -2.61
N ARG A 661 -19.16 -0.55 -2.88
CA ARG A 661 -20.12 0.34 -3.55
C ARG A 661 -21.16 0.84 -2.54
N PRO A 662 -21.00 2.08 -2.02
CA PRO A 662 -21.89 2.61 -1.02
C PRO A 662 -23.17 3.20 -1.62
N GLN A 663 -24.30 2.97 -0.95
CA GLN A 663 -25.57 3.65 -1.18
C GLN A 663 -25.86 4.59 0.01
N GLY A 664 -25.12 5.69 0.06
CA GLY A 664 -25.10 6.66 1.17
C GLY A 664 -23.73 6.72 1.85
N SER A 665 -23.56 7.55 2.88
CA SER A 665 -22.28 7.57 3.61
C SER A 665 -22.15 6.42 4.61
N PHE A 666 -20.99 5.78 4.63
CA PHE A 666 -20.56 4.81 5.63
C PHE A 666 -19.38 5.40 6.40
N ALA A 667 -18.95 4.71 7.45
CA ALA A 667 -17.75 5.06 8.21
C ALA A 667 -17.05 3.78 8.65
N PHE A 668 -15.78 3.88 9.05
CA PHE A 668 -15.08 2.80 9.73
C PHE A 668 -15.08 3.05 11.24
N GLY A 669 -15.27 1.97 12.00
CA GLY A 669 -15.28 1.96 13.45
C GLY A 669 -14.26 0.96 14.01
N PRO A 670 -14.06 0.95 15.34
CA PRO A 670 -13.12 0.01 15.96
C PRO A 670 -13.58 -1.44 15.80
N LYS A 671 -12.60 -2.35 15.66
CA LYS A 671 -12.79 -3.81 15.54
C LYS A 671 -13.78 -4.39 16.55
N LEU A 672 -14.55 -5.40 16.16
CA LEU A 672 -15.44 -6.10 17.09
C LEU A 672 -14.70 -7.19 17.87
N ALA A 673 -14.30 -6.86 19.09
CA ALA A 673 -13.70 -7.82 20.03
C ALA A 673 -14.78 -8.70 20.70
N LYS A 674 -14.59 -10.02 20.67
CA LYS A 674 -15.41 -10.99 21.42
C LYS A 674 -14.53 -11.71 22.44
N ASN A 675 -14.90 -11.65 23.74
CA ASN A 675 -14.16 -12.30 24.83
C ASN A 675 -12.65 -11.99 24.89
N GLY A 676 -12.24 -10.80 24.41
CA GLY A 676 -10.82 -10.39 24.39
C GLY A 676 -10.01 -10.87 23.18
N ALA A 677 -10.61 -11.66 22.27
CA ALA A 677 -10.03 -12.01 20.98
C ALA A 677 -10.64 -11.13 19.88
N ALA A 678 -9.80 -10.34 19.22
CA ALA A 678 -10.17 -9.68 17.97
C ALA A 678 -10.31 -10.75 16.87
N PHE A 679 -11.26 -10.56 15.95
CA PHE A 679 -11.35 -11.33 14.71
C PHE A 679 -11.07 -10.36 13.58
N GLY A 680 -10.25 -10.80 12.63
CA GLY A 680 -9.78 -9.96 11.56
C GLY A 680 -8.61 -9.05 11.92
N LEU A 681 -7.98 -8.55 10.86
CA LEU A 681 -6.83 -7.67 10.80
C LEU A 681 -7.19 -6.19 10.82
N PHE A 682 -8.41 -5.80 10.41
CA PHE A 682 -8.74 -4.39 10.15
C PHE A 682 -9.95 -3.88 10.93
N ASP A 683 -10.24 -2.58 10.77
CA ASP A 683 -11.40 -1.89 11.35
C ASP A 683 -12.74 -2.53 10.94
N SER A 684 -13.85 -2.05 11.52
CA SER A 684 -15.20 -2.51 11.16
C SER A 684 -15.90 -1.52 10.23
N LEU A 685 -16.61 -2.01 9.23
CA LEU A 685 -17.57 -1.21 8.48
C LEU A 685 -18.75 -0.82 9.38
N SER A 686 -18.96 0.47 9.60
CA SER A 686 -20.06 1.02 10.37
C SER A 686 -21.13 1.61 9.46
N ILE A 687 -22.35 1.06 9.56
CA ILE A 687 -23.52 1.49 8.80
C ILE A 687 -24.56 2.05 9.77
N ARG A 688 -25.17 3.17 9.39
CA ARG A 688 -26.30 3.79 10.09
C ARG A 688 -27.48 3.96 9.16
N ASP A 689 -28.66 3.78 9.73
CA ASP A 689 -30.01 3.78 9.14
C ASP A 689 -30.19 4.05 7.63
N ARG A 690 -30.89 3.11 6.95
CA ARG A 690 -31.36 3.16 5.56
C ARG A 690 -30.26 3.42 4.53
N ARG A 691 -29.04 3.03 4.86
CA ARG A 691 -27.88 3.05 3.97
C ARG A 691 -27.45 1.62 3.75
N ALA A 692 -27.24 1.28 2.48
CA ALA A 692 -26.73 -0.01 2.09
C ALA A 692 -25.29 0.15 1.63
N VAL A 693 -24.47 -0.84 1.90
CA VAL A 693 -23.12 -0.97 1.32
C VAL A 693 -23.10 -2.28 0.57
N TYR A 694 -22.68 -2.25 -0.69
CA TYR A 694 -22.56 -3.43 -1.53
C TYR A 694 -21.10 -3.82 -1.66
N LEU A 695 -20.82 -5.13 -1.60
CA LEU A 695 -19.55 -5.72 -2.03
C LEU A 695 -19.84 -6.54 -3.28
N ASP A 696 -19.44 -6.01 -4.43
CA ASP A 696 -19.65 -6.67 -5.72
C ASP A 696 -18.53 -7.70 -5.94
N LEU A 697 -18.87 -8.96 -6.22
CA LEU A 697 -17.89 -10.01 -6.46
C LEU A 697 -17.26 -9.84 -7.85
N ASP A 698 -15.99 -10.20 -8.00
CA ASP A 698 -15.36 -10.25 -9.33
C ASP A 698 -15.89 -11.46 -10.10
N VAL A 699 -16.57 -11.19 -11.22
CA VAL A 699 -17.22 -12.19 -12.07
C VAL A 699 -16.56 -12.31 -13.45
N ALA A 700 -15.37 -11.73 -13.64
CA ALA A 700 -14.61 -11.85 -14.88
C ALA A 700 -14.17 -13.31 -15.14
N ASP A 701 -13.89 -13.66 -16.41
CA ASP A 701 -13.48 -15.03 -16.81
C ASP A 701 -12.19 -15.52 -16.12
N GLY A 702 -11.35 -14.60 -15.63
CA GLY A 702 -10.14 -14.88 -14.88
C GLY A 702 -10.30 -14.82 -13.35
N SER A 703 -11.49 -14.47 -12.85
CA SER A 703 -11.75 -14.29 -11.41
C SER A 703 -11.60 -15.60 -10.63
N ARG A 704 -11.42 -15.49 -9.31
CA ARG A 704 -11.37 -16.67 -8.43
C ARG A 704 -12.65 -17.50 -8.47
N LEU A 705 -13.80 -16.86 -8.65
CA LEU A 705 -15.09 -17.53 -8.84
C LEU A 705 -15.16 -18.31 -10.16
N ALA A 706 -14.62 -17.75 -11.25
CA ALA A 706 -14.53 -18.44 -12.54
C ALA A 706 -13.58 -19.64 -12.47
N GLN A 707 -12.40 -19.46 -11.84
CA GLN A 707 -11.40 -20.51 -11.65
C GLN A 707 -11.94 -21.66 -10.78
N ALA A 708 -12.74 -21.36 -9.76
CA ALA A 708 -13.44 -22.35 -8.95
C ALA A 708 -14.62 -23.03 -9.69
N GLY A 709 -14.94 -22.58 -10.91
CA GLY A 709 -16.02 -23.14 -11.72
C GLY A 709 -17.43 -22.84 -11.18
N LEU A 710 -17.59 -21.79 -10.39
CA LEU A 710 -18.84 -21.44 -9.70
C LEU A 710 -19.75 -20.50 -10.52
N LEU A 711 -19.20 -19.79 -11.52
CA LEU A 711 -19.96 -18.84 -12.33
C LEU A 711 -20.80 -19.52 -13.42
N GLY A 712 -22.09 -19.18 -13.44
CA GLY A 712 -22.99 -19.48 -14.55
C GLY A 712 -22.68 -18.65 -15.82
N PRO A 713 -23.33 -18.97 -16.95
CA PRO A 713 -23.17 -18.21 -18.21
C PRO A 713 -23.56 -16.73 -18.11
N ASP A 714 -24.33 -16.35 -17.09
CA ASP A 714 -24.78 -14.99 -16.83
C ASP A 714 -23.93 -14.25 -15.77
N GLY A 715 -22.76 -14.79 -15.45
CA GLY A 715 -21.81 -14.21 -14.51
C GLY A 715 -22.22 -14.32 -13.04
N LYS A 716 -23.19 -15.16 -12.68
CA LYS A 716 -23.67 -15.29 -11.29
C LYS A 716 -23.29 -16.62 -10.68
N VAL A 717 -23.10 -16.63 -9.37
CA VAL A 717 -22.99 -17.84 -8.56
C VAL A 717 -24.38 -18.43 -8.41
N GLY A 718 -24.53 -19.76 -8.44
CA GLY A 718 -25.80 -20.44 -8.17
C GLY A 718 -26.33 -21.34 -9.29
N GLN A 719 -25.73 -21.32 -10.49
CA GLN A 719 -26.16 -22.17 -11.61
C GLN A 719 -25.28 -23.41 -11.84
N ARG A 720 -24.04 -23.38 -11.33
CA ARG A 720 -23.10 -24.51 -11.39
C ARG A 720 -23.04 -25.20 -10.05
N ASN A 721 -22.86 -26.53 -10.09
CA ASN A 721 -22.69 -27.32 -8.88
C ASN A 721 -21.47 -26.86 -8.10
N GLY A 722 -21.62 -26.71 -6.79
CA GLY A 722 -20.55 -26.29 -5.91
C GLY A 722 -21.11 -25.90 -4.54
N GLU A 723 -20.23 -25.47 -3.66
CA GLU A 723 -20.61 -24.90 -2.37
C GLU A 723 -19.91 -23.57 -2.17
N VAL A 724 -20.55 -22.67 -1.44
CA VAL A 724 -19.96 -21.37 -1.06
C VAL A 724 -20.19 -21.14 0.41
N TRP A 725 -19.09 -20.95 1.13
CA TRP A 725 -19.04 -20.62 2.54
C TRP A 725 -18.78 -19.12 2.70
N ILE A 726 -19.53 -18.47 3.59
CA ILE A 726 -19.41 -17.04 3.87
C ILE A 726 -19.37 -16.84 5.37
N SER A 727 -18.31 -16.21 5.89
CA SER A 727 -18.15 -15.88 7.31
C SER A 727 -17.98 -14.37 7.47
N TRP A 728 -18.64 -13.80 8.46
CA TRP A 728 -18.46 -12.41 8.87
C TRP A 728 -18.85 -12.25 10.33
N ARG A 729 -18.43 -11.15 10.94
CA ARG A 729 -18.86 -10.77 12.29
C ARG A 729 -19.68 -9.51 12.24
N SER A 730 -20.77 -9.47 13.00
CA SER A 730 -21.59 -8.26 13.13
C SER A 730 -21.97 -7.95 14.57
N ARG A 731 -22.10 -6.67 14.88
CA ARG A 731 -22.73 -6.16 16.11
C ARG A 731 -23.75 -5.10 15.73
N CYS A 732 -24.96 -5.23 16.22
CA CYS A 732 -26.00 -4.22 16.03
C CYS A 732 -26.28 -3.48 17.34
N ASP A 733 -26.09 -2.17 17.29
CA ASP A 733 -26.28 -1.25 18.40
C ASP A 733 -27.65 -0.58 18.24
N VAL A 734 -28.67 -1.19 18.86
CA VAL A 734 -30.08 -0.78 18.76
C VAL A 734 -30.55 -0.21 20.10
N PRO A 735 -31.01 1.05 20.18
CA PRO A 735 -31.59 1.61 21.40
C PRO A 735 -32.82 0.82 21.86
N ALA A 736 -33.06 0.77 23.18
CA ALA A 736 -34.11 -0.06 23.77
C ALA A 736 -35.55 0.31 23.34
N ASP A 737 -35.77 1.55 22.91
CA ASP A 737 -37.02 2.09 22.39
C ASP A 737 -37.12 2.06 20.86
N GLU A 738 -36.10 1.53 20.18
CA GLU A 738 -36.02 1.49 18.72
C GLU A 738 -36.54 0.15 18.17
N GLN A 739 -37.46 0.23 17.21
CA GLN A 739 -37.90 -0.94 16.45
C GLN A 739 -37.05 -1.09 15.17
N LEU A 740 -36.28 -2.18 15.10
CA LEU A 740 -35.59 -2.57 13.88
C LEU A 740 -36.59 -3.01 12.82
N LEU A 741 -36.42 -2.48 11.61
CA LEU A 741 -37.03 -3.01 10.41
C LEU A 741 -36.18 -4.17 9.90
N TRP A 742 -34.86 -4.03 9.82
CA TRP A 742 -33.94 -5.14 9.57
C TRP A 742 -32.50 -4.70 9.79
N ALA A 743 -31.61 -5.65 10.07
CA ALA A 743 -30.19 -5.39 10.20
C ALA A 743 -29.37 -6.64 9.87
N GLY A 744 -28.45 -6.57 8.90
CA GLY A 744 -27.65 -7.74 8.55
C GLY A 744 -27.04 -7.68 7.15
N MET A 745 -26.75 -8.88 6.64
CA MET A 745 -26.15 -9.10 5.32
C MET A 745 -27.12 -9.87 4.41
N SER A 746 -27.25 -9.41 3.17
CA SER A 746 -27.99 -10.07 2.10
C SER A 746 -27.04 -10.60 1.02
N LEU A 747 -27.36 -11.76 0.46
CA LEU A 747 -26.87 -12.18 -0.85
C LEU A 747 -27.83 -11.61 -1.89
N MET A 748 -27.31 -11.00 -2.95
CA MET A 748 -28.11 -10.25 -3.94
C MET A 748 -27.68 -10.56 -5.37
N PHE A 749 -28.60 -10.48 -6.34
CA PHE A 749 -28.32 -10.52 -7.79
C PHE A 749 -28.82 -9.26 -8.53
N GLY A 750 -28.74 -8.13 -7.84
CA GLY A 750 -29.24 -6.82 -8.24
C GLY A 750 -29.50 -5.97 -7.00
N ASP A 751 -30.13 -4.80 -7.16
CA ASP A 751 -30.25 -3.83 -6.08
C ASP A 751 -31.67 -3.77 -5.49
N GLU A 752 -32.66 -4.46 -6.08
CA GLU A 752 -34.04 -4.51 -5.58
C GLU A 752 -34.26 -5.62 -4.53
N ARG A 753 -34.15 -5.28 -3.25
CA ARG A 753 -34.33 -6.22 -2.12
C ARG A 753 -35.54 -7.15 -2.24
N ASN A 754 -36.72 -6.60 -2.54
CA ASN A 754 -37.96 -7.38 -2.56
C ASN A 754 -38.04 -8.42 -3.69
N LYS A 755 -37.14 -8.35 -4.69
CA LYS A 755 -37.16 -9.23 -5.87
C LYS A 755 -35.84 -9.96 -6.11
N GLN A 756 -34.74 -9.45 -5.58
CA GLN A 756 -33.37 -9.85 -5.90
C GLN A 756 -32.54 -10.20 -4.66
N GLU A 757 -33.21 -10.40 -3.51
CA GLU A 757 -32.64 -10.92 -2.25
C GLU A 757 -33.04 -12.38 -2.06
N PRO A 758 -32.27 -13.35 -2.58
CA PRO A 758 -32.50 -14.77 -2.33
C PRO A 758 -32.32 -15.13 -0.86
N LEU A 759 -31.35 -14.53 -0.16
CA LEU A 759 -30.99 -14.87 1.21
C LEU A 759 -30.58 -13.62 1.98
N PHE A 760 -31.16 -13.44 3.18
CA PHE A 760 -30.73 -12.47 4.17
C PHE A 760 -30.43 -13.18 5.49
N MET A 761 -29.38 -12.74 6.18
CA MET A 761 -29.01 -13.22 7.51
C MET A 761 -28.70 -12.06 8.45
N GLY A 762 -29.21 -12.14 9.67
CA GLY A 762 -29.04 -11.12 10.70
C GLY A 762 -30.32 -11.03 11.53
N GLU A 763 -30.84 -9.83 11.69
CA GLU A 763 -32.09 -9.54 12.39
C GLU A 763 -33.16 -9.10 11.37
N PRO A 764 -34.02 -10.01 10.89
CA PRO A 764 -35.03 -9.66 9.89
C PRO A 764 -36.22 -8.93 10.51
N ALA A 765 -37.00 -8.26 9.67
CA ALA A 765 -38.23 -7.58 10.07
C ALA A 765 -39.15 -8.52 10.84
N SER A 766 -39.79 -8.00 11.90
CA SER A 766 -40.76 -8.67 12.77
C SER A 766 -40.24 -9.77 13.71
N LEU A 767 -38.95 -10.15 13.64
CA LEU A 767 -38.34 -11.04 14.63
C LEU A 767 -37.67 -10.22 15.75
N THR A 768 -37.67 -10.78 16.96
CA THR A 768 -36.94 -10.24 18.12
C THR A 768 -35.62 -10.99 18.36
N SER A 769 -35.19 -11.75 17.36
CA SER A 769 -34.07 -12.68 17.39
C SER A 769 -33.32 -12.68 16.07
N PHE A 770 -32.12 -13.27 16.07
CA PHE A 770 -31.40 -13.56 14.83
C PHE A 770 -32.16 -14.58 13.98
N GLY A 771 -32.03 -14.48 12.66
CA GLY A 771 -32.74 -15.33 11.72
C GLY A 771 -32.22 -15.27 10.30
N ILE A 772 -32.71 -16.22 9.50
CA ILE A 772 -32.59 -16.23 8.04
C ILE A 772 -33.92 -15.79 7.43
N HIS A 773 -33.86 -14.98 6.39
CA HIS A 773 -35.01 -14.50 5.64
C HIS A 773 -34.83 -14.73 4.13
N SER A 774 -35.92 -15.04 3.43
CA SER A 774 -35.94 -15.10 1.97
C SER A 774 -37.22 -14.50 1.38
N ASN A 775 -37.05 -13.71 0.30
CA ASN A 775 -38.15 -13.16 -0.50
C ASN A 775 -38.52 -14.05 -1.70
N ILE A 776 -37.73 -15.10 -2.01
CA ILE A 776 -37.82 -15.86 -3.26
C ILE A 776 -37.92 -17.36 -2.93
N ARG A 777 -39.13 -17.94 -3.00
CA ARG A 777 -39.37 -19.37 -2.78
C ARG A 777 -40.35 -19.97 -3.79
N LYS A 778 -40.32 -21.30 -3.89
CA LYS A 778 -41.41 -22.14 -4.40
C LYS A 778 -42.73 -21.71 -3.75
N ASN A 779 -43.65 -21.15 -4.55
CA ASN A 779 -44.99 -20.72 -4.15
C ASN A 779 -45.10 -19.48 -3.22
N SER A 780 -44.37 -18.41 -3.55
CA SER A 780 -44.74 -16.99 -3.30
C SER A 780 -45.22 -16.57 -1.91
N SER A 781 -44.52 -16.97 -0.84
CA SER A 781 -44.60 -16.28 0.44
C SER A 781 -43.21 -16.04 1.02
N GLU A 782 -42.99 -14.84 1.55
CA GLU A 782 -41.90 -14.48 2.45
C GLU A 782 -41.77 -15.52 3.57
N SER A 783 -40.55 -16.02 3.82
CA SER A 783 -40.30 -17.07 4.81
C SER A 783 -39.15 -16.66 5.71
N ARG A 784 -39.34 -16.87 7.01
CA ARG A 784 -38.40 -16.50 8.07
C ARG A 784 -38.17 -17.71 8.98
N ILE A 785 -36.93 -17.96 9.35
CA ILE A 785 -36.55 -18.99 10.34
C ILE A 785 -35.67 -18.30 11.37
N GLU A 786 -36.05 -18.40 12.64
CA GLU A 786 -35.23 -17.93 13.77
C GLU A 786 -34.01 -18.86 13.92
N LEU A 787 -32.85 -18.30 14.28
CA LEU A 787 -31.71 -19.09 14.71
C LEU A 787 -31.92 -19.46 16.16
N ASP A 788 -31.91 -20.75 16.51
CA ASP A 788 -32.02 -21.18 17.90
C ASP A 788 -30.66 -21.22 18.60
N ILE A 789 -30.67 -21.10 19.94
CA ILE A 789 -29.52 -21.32 20.81
C ILE A 789 -29.06 -22.78 20.75
N ASP A 790 -30.01 -23.72 20.64
CA ASP A 790 -29.75 -25.15 20.50
C ASP A 790 -30.24 -25.64 19.12
N PRO A 791 -29.32 -25.97 18.20
CA PRO A 791 -29.69 -26.42 16.84
C PRO A 791 -30.42 -27.77 16.83
N SER A 792 -30.41 -28.52 17.94
CA SER A 792 -31.16 -29.78 18.07
C SER A 792 -32.66 -29.57 18.34
N THR A 793 -33.06 -28.36 18.72
CA THR A 793 -34.48 -27.98 18.94
C THR A 793 -34.91 -26.76 18.14
N PRO A 794 -35.06 -26.86 16.79
CA PRO A 794 -35.41 -25.72 15.96
C PRO A 794 -36.78 -25.10 16.29
N GLY A 795 -36.85 -23.77 16.35
CA GLY A 795 -38.02 -22.94 16.65
C GLY A 795 -38.46 -22.94 18.11
N VAL A 796 -37.61 -23.40 19.04
CA VAL A 796 -37.97 -23.55 20.46
C VAL A 796 -37.25 -22.52 21.35
N GLN A 797 -36.04 -22.12 20.97
CA GLN A 797 -35.13 -21.32 21.79
C GLN A 797 -34.44 -20.27 20.93
N PRO A 798 -35.17 -19.28 20.37
CA PRO A 798 -34.59 -18.30 19.47
C PRO A 798 -33.46 -17.53 20.15
N LEU A 799 -32.36 -17.33 19.43
CA LEU A 799 -31.20 -16.56 19.84
C LEU A 799 -31.63 -15.08 19.93
N PRO A 800 -31.76 -14.54 21.16
CA PRO A 800 -32.33 -13.21 21.35
C PRO A 800 -31.41 -12.14 20.75
N ARG A 801 -32.00 -11.01 20.40
CA ARG A 801 -31.23 -9.80 20.10
C ARG A 801 -30.40 -9.39 21.30
N ASP A 802 -29.13 -9.06 21.05
CA ASP A 802 -28.27 -8.39 22.01
C ASP A 802 -27.33 -7.38 21.30
N SER A 803 -26.42 -6.77 22.06
CA SER A 803 -25.42 -5.81 21.55
C SER A 803 -24.01 -6.40 21.59
N LEU A 804 -23.90 -7.73 21.56
CA LEU A 804 -22.63 -8.44 21.52
C LEU A 804 -22.23 -8.71 20.06
N PRO A 805 -20.92 -8.78 19.78
CA PRO A 805 -20.47 -9.27 18.49
C PRO A 805 -20.79 -10.76 18.30
N HIS A 806 -21.44 -11.08 17.18
CA HIS A 806 -21.72 -12.44 16.76
C HIS A 806 -21.00 -12.78 15.47
N THR A 807 -20.43 -14.00 15.39
CA THR A 807 -19.84 -14.53 14.16
C THR A 807 -20.89 -15.35 13.44
N LEU A 808 -21.24 -14.95 12.23
CA LEU A 808 -22.25 -15.59 11.40
C LEU A 808 -21.57 -16.33 10.27
N VAL A 809 -21.99 -17.57 10.03
CA VAL A 809 -21.50 -18.39 8.92
C VAL A 809 -22.68 -18.88 8.10
N ALA A 810 -22.60 -18.71 6.78
CA ALA A 810 -23.53 -19.25 5.81
C ALA A 810 -22.83 -20.27 4.92
N CYS A 811 -23.48 -21.38 4.61
CA CYS A 811 -23.08 -22.31 3.54
C CYS A 811 -24.21 -22.42 2.53
N VAL A 812 -23.92 -22.17 1.25
CA VAL A 812 -24.87 -22.38 0.16
C VAL A 812 -24.40 -23.57 -0.67
N GLU A 813 -25.10 -24.70 -0.55
CA GLU A 813 -24.86 -25.89 -1.36
C GLU A 813 -25.69 -25.83 -2.64
N ILE A 814 -25.04 -25.66 -3.78
CA ILE A 814 -25.67 -25.52 -5.10
C ILE A 814 -25.63 -26.87 -5.83
N ARG A 815 -26.80 -27.31 -6.28
CA ARG A 815 -27.03 -28.57 -6.98
C ARG A 815 -27.45 -28.31 -8.42
N ALA A 816 -27.57 -29.41 -9.19
CA ALA A 816 -27.91 -29.34 -10.60
C ALA A 816 -29.20 -28.54 -10.83
N SER A 817 -29.27 -27.80 -11.93
CA SER A 817 -30.38 -26.92 -12.33
C SER A 817 -30.61 -25.67 -11.45
N GLY A 818 -29.66 -25.32 -10.58
CA GLY A 818 -29.69 -24.10 -9.78
C GLY A 818 -30.48 -24.22 -8.47
N GLN A 819 -30.88 -25.43 -8.10
CA GLN A 819 -31.41 -25.72 -6.77
C GLN A 819 -30.31 -25.51 -5.73
N ALA A 820 -30.64 -24.95 -4.57
CA ALA A 820 -29.66 -24.77 -3.51
C ALA A 820 -30.25 -25.01 -2.12
N THR A 821 -29.39 -25.36 -1.18
CA THR A 821 -29.71 -25.38 0.24
C THR A 821 -28.77 -24.42 0.96
N ALA A 822 -29.31 -23.37 1.57
CA ALA A 822 -28.55 -22.47 2.45
C ALA A 822 -28.65 -22.95 3.90
N LYS A 823 -27.53 -23.01 4.59
CA LYS A 823 -27.40 -23.37 6.00
C LYS A 823 -26.75 -22.22 6.75
N ALA A 824 -27.15 -21.97 7.99
CA ALA A 824 -26.56 -20.93 8.82
C ALA A 824 -26.15 -21.42 10.20
N TRP A 825 -25.07 -20.82 10.69
CA TRP A 825 -24.59 -20.96 12.06
C TRP A 825 -24.33 -19.57 12.64
N CYS A 826 -24.53 -19.45 13.95
CA CYS A 826 -24.16 -18.28 14.73
C CYS A 826 -23.26 -18.76 15.85
N ASP A 827 -22.12 -18.09 16.02
CA ASP A 827 -21.14 -18.33 17.08
C ASP A 827 -20.61 -19.77 17.16
N VAL A 828 -20.47 -20.41 16.00
CA VAL A 828 -19.79 -21.70 15.85
C VAL A 828 -18.46 -21.46 15.15
N GLU A 829 -17.36 -21.88 15.76
CA GLU A 829 -16.02 -21.80 15.18
C GLU A 829 -15.93 -22.66 13.91
N ALA A 830 -15.16 -22.23 12.90
CA ALA A 830 -15.07 -22.94 11.63
C ALA A 830 -14.74 -24.43 11.79
N ALA A 831 -13.76 -24.76 12.65
CA ALA A 831 -13.34 -26.12 12.96
C ALA A 831 -14.44 -27.03 13.54
N GLN A 832 -15.53 -26.45 14.06
CA GLN A 832 -16.65 -27.19 14.65
C GLN A 832 -17.83 -27.34 13.67
N LEU A 833 -17.89 -26.54 12.60
CA LEU A 833 -19.02 -26.49 11.66
C LEU A 833 -19.34 -27.85 11.04
N ALA A 834 -18.34 -28.67 10.73
CA ALA A 834 -18.55 -30.01 10.18
C ALA A 834 -19.31 -30.95 11.14
N SER A 835 -19.17 -30.74 12.45
CA SER A 835 -19.76 -31.58 13.50
C SER A 835 -21.03 -30.99 14.14
N THR A 836 -21.25 -29.69 13.95
CA THR A 836 -22.36 -28.95 14.54
C THR A 836 -23.50 -28.80 13.53
N PRO A 837 -24.72 -29.30 13.81
CA PRO A 837 -25.85 -29.10 12.90
C PRO A 837 -26.16 -27.61 12.71
N PRO A 838 -26.61 -27.18 11.52
CA PRO A 838 -26.95 -25.78 11.28
C PRO A 838 -28.12 -25.34 12.15
N HIS A 839 -28.05 -24.11 12.64
CA HIS A 839 -29.13 -23.50 13.42
C HIS A 839 -30.37 -23.22 12.56
N ALA A 840 -30.18 -23.01 11.27
CA ALA A 840 -31.28 -22.92 10.31
C ALA A 840 -30.86 -23.41 8.91
N SER A 841 -31.83 -23.89 8.14
CA SER A 841 -31.64 -24.38 6.77
C SER A 841 -32.81 -23.96 5.87
N PHE A 842 -32.51 -23.55 4.65
CA PHE A 842 -33.45 -23.07 3.64
C PHE A 842 -33.20 -23.72 2.29
N ASP A 843 -34.24 -24.28 1.67
CA ASP A 843 -34.17 -24.84 0.32
C ASP A 843 -34.73 -23.87 -0.73
N PHE A 844 -34.05 -23.82 -1.88
CA PHE A 844 -34.33 -22.97 -3.03
C PHE A 844 -34.50 -23.82 -4.28
N ASP A 845 -35.52 -23.52 -5.09
CA ASP A 845 -35.68 -24.13 -6.42
C ASP A 845 -34.68 -23.55 -7.44
N THR A 846 -34.38 -22.27 -7.28
CA THR A 846 -33.44 -21.48 -8.07
C THR A 846 -32.74 -20.51 -7.15
N PHE A 847 -31.41 -20.51 -7.14
CA PHE A 847 -30.59 -19.63 -6.32
C PHE A 847 -29.55 -18.93 -7.18
N GLN A 848 -29.34 -17.63 -6.97
CA GLN A 848 -28.25 -16.91 -7.62
C GLN A 848 -27.86 -15.65 -6.87
N PHE A 849 -26.58 -15.25 -6.93
CA PHE A 849 -26.09 -13.98 -6.41
C PHE A 849 -24.77 -13.58 -7.09
N ASP A 850 -24.47 -12.28 -7.06
CA ASP A 850 -23.21 -11.68 -7.56
C ASP A 850 -22.64 -10.62 -6.61
N ARG A 851 -23.36 -10.27 -5.54
CA ARG A 851 -22.93 -9.24 -4.58
C ARG A 851 -23.48 -9.52 -3.19
N LEU A 852 -22.77 -8.98 -2.20
CA LEU A 852 -23.18 -8.93 -0.80
C LEU A 852 -23.72 -7.53 -0.50
N ARG A 853 -24.73 -7.42 0.36
CA ARG A 853 -25.32 -6.13 0.76
C ARG A 853 -25.44 -6.07 2.26
N PHE A 854 -24.84 -5.05 2.86
CA PHE A 854 -24.91 -4.76 4.29
C PHE A 854 -25.87 -3.60 4.51
N GLU A 855 -26.83 -3.74 5.40
CA GLU A 855 -27.80 -2.68 5.68
C GLU A 855 -28.32 -2.77 7.12
N VAL A 856 -28.62 -1.60 7.69
CA VAL A 856 -29.45 -1.45 8.89
C VAL A 856 -30.59 -0.47 8.60
N ALA A 857 -31.80 -0.82 9.00
CA ALA A 857 -32.99 0.02 8.89
C ALA A 857 -33.83 -0.07 10.16
N SER A 858 -34.24 1.09 10.65
CA SER A 858 -35.00 1.24 11.89
C SER A 858 -36.10 2.30 11.76
N GLU A 859 -37.09 2.30 12.65
CA GLU A 859 -38.23 3.23 12.56
C GLU A 859 -37.87 4.70 12.82
N ASN A 860 -37.13 4.99 13.89
CA ASN A 860 -36.70 6.35 14.26
C ASN A 860 -35.28 6.69 13.78
N ARG A 861 -34.66 5.81 12.98
CA ARG A 861 -33.37 6.04 12.33
C ARG A 861 -32.19 6.17 13.28
N SER A 862 -32.27 5.50 14.43
CA SER A 862 -31.26 5.60 15.49
C SER A 862 -30.34 4.37 15.58
N ALA A 863 -30.69 3.27 14.90
CA ALA A 863 -29.89 2.04 14.91
C ALA A 863 -28.62 2.14 14.06
N GLY A 864 -27.57 1.45 14.52
CA GLY A 864 -26.34 1.24 13.77
C GLY A 864 -25.92 -0.21 13.83
N CYS A 865 -25.22 -0.68 12.79
CA CYS A 865 -24.54 -1.98 12.83
C CYS A 865 -23.11 -1.82 12.35
N SER A 866 -22.24 -2.61 12.96
CA SER A 866 -20.84 -2.72 12.59
C SER A 866 -20.60 -4.13 12.07
N PHE A 867 -19.79 -4.24 11.02
CA PHE A 867 -19.43 -5.50 10.38
C PHE A 867 -17.90 -5.56 10.30
N ASP A 868 -17.29 -6.63 10.82
CA ASP A 868 -15.88 -6.91 10.54
C ASP A 868 -15.77 -7.61 9.18
N GLU A 869 -14.56 -8.05 8.89
CA GLU A 869 -14.12 -8.68 7.65
C GLU A 869 -15.05 -9.78 7.15
N VAL A 870 -15.11 -9.88 5.82
CA VAL A 870 -15.95 -10.84 5.13
C VAL A 870 -15.06 -11.83 4.41
N ILE A 871 -15.27 -13.11 4.66
CA ILE A 871 -14.55 -14.22 4.02
C ILE A 871 -15.54 -15.00 3.16
N VAL A 872 -15.21 -15.24 1.90
CA VAL A 872 -15.98 -16.09 0.98
C VAL A 872 -15.06 -17.20 0.48
N ALA A 873 -15.45 -18.45 0.69
CA ALA A 873 -14.64 -19.62 0.42
C ALA A 873 -15.42 -20.70 -0.35
N ALA A 874 -14.72 -21.47 -1.18
CA ALA A 874 -15.28 -22.54 -2.00
C ALA A 874 -15.45 -23.86 -1.25
N SER A 875 -14.92 -23.96 -0.03
CA SER A 875 -15.01 -25.13 0.83
C SER A 875 -14.89 -24.75 2.30
N LEU A 876 -15.34 -25.64 3.19
CA LEU A 876 -15.14 -25.48 4.63
C LEU A 876 -13.65 -25.43 5.00
N GLN A 877 -12.83 -26.27 4.36
CA GLN A 877 -11.39 -26.31 4.61
C GLN A 877 -10.70 -24.98 4.26
N SER A 878 -11.10 -24.36 3.15
CA SER A 878 -10.61 -23.04 2.74
C SER A 878 -11.06 -21.94 3.71
N LEU A 879 -12.27 -22.07 4.29
CA LEU A 879 -12.75 -21.14 5.32
C LEU A 879 -11.94 -21.27 6.62
N GLU A 880 -11.73 -22.50 7.09
CA GLU A 880 -10.92 -22.79 8.28
C GLU A 880 -9.50 -22.24 8.15
N ALA A 881 -8.86 -22.48 7.00
CA ALA A 881 -7.52 -21.95 6.71
C ALA A 881 -7.48 -20.41 6.74
N ALA A 882 -8.54 -19.74 6.26
CA ALA A 882 -8.61 -18.29 6.25
C ALA A 882 -8.77 -17.72 7.66
N GLU A 883 -9.65 -18.30 8.48
CA GLU A 883 -9.81 -17.91 9.88
C GLU A 883 -8.54 -18.18 10.70
N GLU A 884 -7.83 -19.29 10.45
CA GLU A 884 -6.55 -19.60 11.11
C GLU A 884 -5.44 -18.61 10.73
N ALA A 885 -5.33 -18.25 9.45
CA ALA A 885 -4.36 -17.25 8.98
C ALA A 885 -4.58 -15.88 9.66
N LEU A 886 -5.85 -15.46 9.77
CA LEU A 886 -6.23 -14.23 10.46
C LEU A 886 -5.98 -14.30 11.97
N ALA A 887 -6.27 -15.44 12.60
CA ALA A 887 -6.07 -15.62 14.04
C ALA A 887 -4.59 -15.62 14.43
N THR A 888 -3.71 -16.23 13.62
CA THR A 888 -2.27 -16.28 13.86
C THR A 888 -1.65 -14.89 13.87
N ALA A 889 -2.13 -14.00 13.01
CA ALA A 889 -1.68 -12.61 12.92
C ALA A 889 -2.16 -11.73 14.09
N ALA A 890 -3.29 -12.07 14.70
CA ALA A 890 -3.86 -11.32 15.83
C ALA A 890 -3.16 -11.58 17.18
N ILE A 891 -2.24 -12.56 17.25
CA ILE A 891 -1.48 -12.87 18.46
C ILE A 891 -0.18 -12.05 18.44
N PRO A 892 0.07 -11.14 19.40
CA PRO A 892 1.33 -10.39 19.44
C PRO A 892 2.52 -11.35 19.60
N THR A 893 3.48 -11.26 18.68
CA THR A 893 4.75 -12.01 18.55
C THR A 893 5.73 -11.76 19.70
N THR A 894 5.26 -11.77 20.95
CA THR A 894 6.08 -11.55 22.16
C THR A 894 6.34 -12.83 22.96
N ALA A 895 6.04 -14.00 22.41
CA ALA A 895 6.28 -15.27 23.09
C ALA A 895 6.78 -16.34 22.13
N HIS A 896 8.01 -16.23 21.63
CA HIS A 896 8.86 -17.39 21.32
C HIS A 896 10.34 -17.02 21.33
#